data_AF-A0A9E3B8P8-F1
#
_entry.id   AF-A0A9E3B8P8-F1
#
_cell.length_a   1.000
_cell.length_b   1.000
_cell.length_c   1.000
_cell.angle_alpha   90.00
_cell.angle_beta   90.00
_cell.angle_gamma   90.00
#
_symmetry.space_group_name_H-M   'P 1'
#
loop_
_entity.id
_entity.type
_entity.pdbx_description
1 polymer ?
#
loop_
_entity_poly.entity_id
_entity_poly.type
_entity_poly.pdbx_seq_one_letter_code
_entity_poly.pdbx_strand_id
1 'polypeptide(L)'
;MISHSDVPEQEAIRLHGEAQACDPWARRYAPWIVLNFAVIFVIFLLCMNLAGQVPGKSFVLKSASDIIQFIGEGIGCFFCVLISIRLCNAFTCLRHELMKKEVGREVSKNLAADRAETQAAYRAYLAWTLLAIAIGLYAIGQAIWTSYDVRMNSASVPFPGLYDLAFVASYPFFLSGTLLLTRRGKAVVKRTYLLIDALAVIGASLALSWFFLLEPSIVGLSQAPGPGAAFLSLYFPTGDLFLVALAALLMFSPLSNRAQQPVFLLLCSGLFFLAVTDSFLGYDNFAGGFNTGTLQDMLWPLSMQLIGLAAVAYPYSVAIEQEEKENGINTPQFSPALPASNRRSQFTALALTILPLILVLVTCVLLLLRITPRGGAISIQSDIVVLLLVLILIARQALTLLENNRLITQIRSELELSQRELRVKRREAEEAMRRAQEKQELEDGVAALRQVFTRVVRGDFSTRVPAISGPLQQIAVSLNMMMDQLNSSTQQSIYYKQVGREVMMVQEAVERFEQGLSPWVSNKPPSQCTSEMRTIFFSLQRLYTNQANHWRNLRSSLDAVSTLTSHLRQTLNKVKNSRPFSFTEQSRTEGMLIEGAIHEATVLEQQQQQVLKQVVEAATNFAPASAQMPKVGDPSRAR
;
A
#
# COMPACT_ATOMS: atom_id res chain seq x y z
N MET A 1 -46.27 -3.79 -14.03
CA MET A 1 -45.66 -2.78 -14.92
C MET A 1 -44.80 -1.88 -14.06
N ILE A 2 -43.53 -2.25 -13.89
CA ILE A 2 -42.54 -1.44 -13.16
C ILE A 2 -41.60 -0.89 -14.23
N SER A 3 -41.76 0.39 -14.52
CA SER A 3 -40.84 1.20 -15.29
C SER A 3 -39.67 1.56 -14.38
N HIS A 4 -38.50 0.99 -14.63
CA HIS A 4 -37.20 1.54 -14.22
C HIS A 4 -36.08 0.73 -14.85
N SER A 5 -35.39 1.33 -15.82
CA SER A 5 -33.93 1.35 -15.85
C SER A 5 -33.51 2.32 -16.96
N ASP A 6 -33.34 3.57 -16.54
CA ASP A 6 -32.43 4.51 -17.18
C ASP A 6 -31.07 3.82 -17.30
N VAL A 7 -30.80 3.29 -18.50
CA VAL A 7 -29.43 3.05 -18.93
C VAL A 7 -28.85 4.44 -19.17
N PRO A 8 -27.76 4.84 -18.51
CA PRO A 8 -27.08 6.06 -18.92
C PRO A 8 -26.63 5.84 -20.37
N GLU A 9 -27.25 6.56 -21.30
CA GLU A 9 -26.69 6.74 -22.64
C GLU A 9 -25.27 7.24 -22.43
N GLN A 10 -24.29 6.37 -22.67
CA GLN A 10 -22.92 6.81 -22.91
C GLN A 10 -23.01 7.81 -24.06
N GLU A 11 -22.82 9.10 -23.77
CA GLU A 11 -22.67 10.13 -24.79
C GLU A 11 -21.70 9.61 -25.84
N ALA A 12 -22.22 9.24 -27.01
CA ALA A 12 -21.39 8.73 -28.09
C ALA A 12 -20.41 9.84 -28.46
N ILE A 13 -19.12 9.58 -28.24
CA ILE A 13 -18.02 10.53 -28.50
C ILE A 13 -18.21 11.11 -29.90
N ARG A 14 -18.46 12.43 -29.96
CA ARG A 14 -18.85 13.10 -31.20
C ARG A 14 -17.61 13.34 -32.05
N LEU A 15 -17.29 12.38 -32.92
CA LEU A 15 -16.15 12.46 -33.84
C LEU A 15 -16.25 13.72 -34.71
N HIS A 16 -15.15 14.47 -34.77
CA HIS A 16 -15.04 15.71 -35.55
C HIS A 16 -13.79 15.69 -36.44
N GLY A 17 -13.75 16.55 -37.46
CA GLY A 17 -12.55 16.71 -38.28
C GLY A 17 -12.24 15.52 -39.19
N GLU A 18 -10.97 15.16 -39.27
CA GLU A 18 -10.44 14.01 -40.02
C GLU A 18 -11.05 12.67 -39.56
N ALA A 19 -11.48 12.55 -38.29
CA ALA A 19 -12.03 11.32 -37.73
C ALA A 19 -13.40 10.95 -38.34
N GLN A 20 -14.13 11.91 -38.92
CA GLN A 20 -15.39 11.64 -39.63
C GLN A 20 -15.19 10.80 -40.91
N ALA A 21 -13.96 10.74 -41.42
CA ALA A 21 -13.64 9.89 -42.57
C ALA A 21 -13.50 8.40 -42.23
N CYS A 22 -13.74 7.98 -40.98
CA CYS A 22 -13.74 6.57 -40.59
C CYS A 22 -14.75 5.74 -41.41
N ASP A 23 -14.30 4.58 -41.90
CA ASP A 23 -15.16 3.60 -42.57
C ASP A 23 -15.19 2.30 -41.76
N PRO A 24 -16.34 1.96 -41.11
CA PRO A 24 -16.44 0.76 -40.27
C PRO A 24 -16.23 -0.55 -41.02
N TRP A 25 -16.65 -0.59 -42.30
CA TRP A 25 -16.48 -1.77 -43.15
C TRP A 25 -15.00 -1.99 -43.47
N ALA A 26 -14.30 -0.99 -43.98
CA ALA A 26 -12.90 -1.08 -44.34
C ALA A 26 -12.05 -1.38 -43.10
N ARG A 27 -12.35 -0.77 -41.96
CA ARG A 27 -11.67 -1.08 -40.68
C ARG A 27 -11.76 -2.56 -40.32
N ARG A 28 -12.93 -3.17 -40.51
CA ARG A 28 -13.16 -4.57 -40.15
C ARG A 28 -12.61 -5.54 -41.19
N TYR A 29 -12.77 -5.25 -42.47
CA TYR A 29 -12.50 -6.22 -43.53
C TYR A 29 -11.19 -6.00 -44.29
N ALA A 30 -10.68 -4.77 -44.40
CA ALA A 30 -9.49 -4.49 -45.22
C ALA A 30 -8.25 -5.30 -44.79
N PRO A 31 -7.90 -5.41 -43.49
CA PRO A 31 -6.74 -6.24 -43.08
C PRO A 31 -6.91 -7.71 -43.45
N TRP A 32 -8.13 -8.24 -43.37
CA TRP A 32 -8.42 -9.62 -43.77
C TRP A 32 -8.37 -9.80 -45.28
N ILE A 33 -8.87 -8.84 -46.06
CA ILE A 33 -8.79 -8.89 -47.53
C ILE A 33 -7.34 -8.95 -47.98
N VAL A 34 -6.49 -8.06 -47.44
CA VAL A 34 -5.05 -8.03 -47.76
C VAL A 34 -4.35 -9.31 -47.32
N LEU A 35 -4.61 -9.79 -46.10
CA LEU A 35 -3.99 -11.02 -45.60
C LEU A 35 -4.40 -12.25 -46.43
N ASN A 36 -5.68 -12.40 -46.75
CA ASN A 36 -6.16 -13.53 -47.54
C ASN A 36 -5.62 -13.47 -48.97
N PHE A 37 -5.64 -12.29 -49.61
CA PHE A 37 -5.06 -12.09 -50.93
C PHE A 37 -3.57 -12.50 -50.93
N ALA A 38 -2.81 -12.00 -49.94
CA ALA A 38 -1.39 -12.27 -49.79
C ALA A 38 -1.08 -13.77 -49.67
N VAL A 39 -1.80 -14.46 -48.79
CA VAL A 39 -1.62 -15.89 -48.56
C VAL A 39 -2.00 -16.69 -49.80
N ILE A 40 -3.13 -16.37 -50.43
CA ILE A 40 -3.59 -17.06 -51.64
C ILE A 40 -2.59 -16.87 -52.78
N PHE A 41 -2.05 -15.66 -52.97
CA PHE A 41 -1.11 -15.40 -54.05
C PHE A 41 0.24 -16.11 -53.83
N VAL A 42 0.77 -16.10 -52.61
CA VAL A 42 1.99 -16.86 -52.28
C VAL A 42 1.78 -18.36 -52.47
N ILE A 43 0.65 -18.91 -52.01
CA ILE A 43 0.32 -20.33 -52.23
C ILE A 43 0.20 -20.63 -53.72
N PHE A 44 -0.43 -19.75 -54.51
CA PHE A 44 -0.54 -19.89 -55.95
C PHE A 44 0.84 -19.99 -56.63
N LEU A 45 1.76 -19.07 -56.30
CA LEU A 45 3.13 -19.07 -56.84
C LEU A 45 3.90 -20.33 -56.46
N LEU A 46 3.80 -20.77 -55.20
CA LEU A 46 4.44 -21.99 -54.71
C LEU A 46 3.88 -23.25 -55.38
N CYS A 47 2.55 -23.38 -55.46
CA CYS A 47 1.88 -24.53 -56.06
C CYS A 47 2.22 -24.66 -57.55
N MET A 48 2.24 -23.55 -58.29
CA MET A 48 2.58 -23.56 -59.71
C MET A 48 4.04 -23.96 -59.94
N ASN A 49 4.97 -23.46 -59.12
CA ASN A 49 6.38 -23.84 -59.19
C ASN A 49 6.57 -25.34 -58.84
N LEU A 50 5.92 -25.82 -57.80
CA LEU A 50 5.91 -27.25 -57.42
C LEU A 50 5.26 -28.16 -58.49
N ALA A 51 4.30 -27.64 -59.25
CA ALA A 51 3.68 -28.34 -60.38
C ALA A 51 4.57 -28.36 -61.65
N GLY A 52 5.82 -27.91 -61.56
CA GLY A 52 6.80 -27.96 -62.64
C GLY A 52 6.72 -26.78 -63.62
N GLN A 53 5.92 -25.74 -63.32
CA GLN A 53 5.90 -24.53 -64.12
C GLN A 53 7.12 -23.68 -63.79
N VAL A 54 7.85 -23.27 -64.83
CA VAL A 54 9.08 -22.47 -64.66
C VAL A 54 8.74 -20.98 -64.80
N PRO A 55 9.14 -20.13 -63.85
CA PRO A 55 9.00 -18.67 -63.96
C PRO A 55 9.57 -18.13 -65.28
N GLY A 56 8.90 -17.15 -65.87
CA GLY A 56 9.22 -16.53 -67.15
C GLY A 56 8.89 -17.38 -68.38
N LYS A 57 9.02 -18.72 -68.30
CA LYS A 57 8.81 -19.63 -69.44
C LYS A 57 7.38 -20.12 -69.60
N SER A 58 6.65 -20.29 -68.49
CA SER A 58 5.26 -20.72 -68.51
C SER A 58 4.33 -19.56 -68.77
N PHE A 59 3.60 -19.58 -69.90
CA PHE A 59 2.58 -18.58 -70.22
C PHE A 59 1.51 -18.49 -69.12
N VAL A 60 1.04 -19.62 -68.59
CA VAL A 60 -0.02 -19.65 -67.57
C VAL A 60 0.45 -19.07 -66.24
N LEU A 61 1.62 -19.49 -65.74
CA LEU A 61 2.16 -18.98 -64.48
C LEU A 61 2.41 -17.48 -64.56
N LYS A 62 3.03 -17.07 -65.66
CA LYS A 62 3.39 -15.69 -65.95
C LYS A 62 2.15 -14.78 -66.01
N SER A 63 1.25 -15.05 -66.95
CA SER A 63 0.07 -14.20 -67.16
C SER A 63 -0.86 -14.18 -65.94
N ALA A 64 -1.00 -15.31 -65.24
CA ALA A 64 -1.77 -15.32 -63.99
C ALA A 64 -1.09 -14.50 -62.89
N SER A 65 0.25 -14.59 -62.75
CA SER A 65 0.99 -13.76 -61.79
C SER A 65 0.78 -12.26 -62.07
N ASP A 66 0.96 -11.83 -63.32
CA ASP A 66 0.77 -10.44 -63.72
C ASP A 66 -0.64 -9.91 -63.43
N ILE A 67 -1.67 -10.72 -63.75
CA ILE A 67 -3.07 -10.36 -63.49
C ILE A 67 -3.33 -10.27 -61.99
N ILE A 68 -2.82 -11.23 -61.21
CA ILE A 68 -3.00 -11.21 -59.75
C ILE A 68 -2.28 -10.01 -59.14
N GLN A 69 -1.06 -9.67 -59.59
CA GLN A 69 -0.35 -8.46 -59.18
C GLN A 69 -1.18 -7.19 -59.42
N PHE A 70 -1.72 -7.03 -60.64
CA PHE A 70 -2.57 -5.89 -60.98
C PHE A 70 -3.83 -5.81 -60.11
N ILE A 71 -4.47 -6.94 -59.80
CA ILE A 71 -5.60 -6.99 -58.86
C ILE A 71 -5.15 -6.54 -57.47
N GLY A 72 -3.98 -7.00 -57.02
CA GLY A 72 -3.43 -6.67 -55.72
C GLY A 72 -3.14 -5.17 -55.54
N GLU A 73 -2.54 -4.55 -56.55
CA GLU A 73 -2.33 -3.10 -56.62
C GLU A 73 -3.65 -2.34 -56.64
N GLY A 74 -4.64 -2.86 -57.39
CA GLY A 74 -6.01 -2.34 -57.43
C GLY A 74 -6.69 -2.33 -56.06
N ILE A 75 -6.48 -3.34 -55.22
CA ILE A 75 -6.98 -3.38 -53.84
C ILE A 75 -6.39 -2.23 -53.00
N GLY A 76 -5.07 -2.02 -53.11
CA GLY A 76 -4.39 -0.90 -52.43
C GLY A 76 -4.93 0.45 -52.88
N CYS A 77 -5.06 0.64 -54.20
CA CYS A 77 -5.61 1.84 -54.82
C CYS A 77 -7.05 2.12 -54.35
N PHE A 78 -7.91 1.09 -54.35
CA PHE A 78 -9.29 1.19 -53.91
C PHE A 78 -9.40 1.72 -52.48
N PHE A 79 -8.60 1.20 -51.54
CA PHE A 79 -8.60 1.68 -50.16
C PHE A 79 -8.10 3.12 -50.03
N CYS A 80 -7.05 3.50 -50.75
CA CYS A 80 -6.58 4.90 -50.77
C CYS A 80 -7.63 5.86 -51.34
N VAL A 81 -8.28 5.51 -52.45
CA VAL A 81 -9.33 6.32 -53.09
C VAL A 81 -10.54 6.44 -52.17
N LEU A 82 -10.99 5.33 -51.57
CA LEU A 82 -12.12 5.31 -50.64
C LEU A 82 -11.93 6.32 -49.49
N ILE A 83 -10.75 6.31 -48.87
CA ILE A 83 -10.45 7.20 -47.75
C ILE A 83 -10.21 8.64 -48.23
N SER A 84 -9.58 8.85 -49.38
CA SER A 84 -9.42 10.18 -49.98
C SER A 84 -10.77 10.85 -50.22
N ILE A 85 -11.75 10.14 -50.80
CA ILE A 85 -13.10 10.66 -51.04
C ILE A 85 -13.79 11.02 -49.71
N ARG A 86 -13.68 10.15 -48.70
CA ARG A 86 -14.25 10.43 -47.36
C ARG A 86 -13.60 11.64 -46.69
N LEU A 87 -12.28 11.81 -46.79
CA LEU A 87 -11.58 12.99 -46.29
C LEU A 87 -11.96 14.26 -47.05
N CYS A 88 -12.20 14.17 -48.36
CA CYS A 88 -12.72 15.28 -49.16
C CYS A 88 -14.09 15.76 -48.65
N ASN A 89 -14.99 14.82 -48.38
CA ASN A 89 -16.32 15.12 -47.83
C ASN A 89 -16.22 15.75 -46.44
N ALA A 90 -15.38 15.22 -45.55
CA ALA A 90 -15.14 15.79 -44.23
C ALA A 90 -14.56 17.20 -44.31
N PHE A 91 -13.54 17.42 -45.15
CA PHE A 91 -12.97 18.75 -45.40
C PHE A 91 -14.00 19.74 -45.93
N THR A 92 -14.83 19.32 -46.88
CA THR A 92 -15.86 20.18 -47.47
C THR A 92 -16.90 20.61 -46.44
N CYS A 93 -17.29 19.69 -45.54
CA CYS A 93 -18.19 19.98 -44.43
C CYS A 93 -17.58 21.01 -43.46
N LEU A 94 -16.35 20.77 -42.99
CA LEU A 94 -15.63 21.67 -42.08
C LEU A 94 -15.44 23.06 -42.68
N ARG A 95 -15.08 23.12 -43.96
CA ARG A 95 -14.93 24.40 -44.69
C ARG A 95 -16.25 25.17 -44.72
N HIS A 96 -17.37 24.48 -44.92
CA HIS A 96 -18.68 25.12 -44.95
C HIS A 96 -19.10 25.65 -43.57
N GLU A 97 -18.83 24.89 -42.49
CA GLU A 97 -19.05 25.35 -41.12
C GLU A 97 -18.17 26.55 -40.76
N LEU A 98 -16.90 26.51 -41.14
CA LEU A 98 -15.95 27.61 -40.88
C LEU A 98 -16.39 28.90 -41.58
N MET A 99 -16.83 28.82 -42.84
CA MET A 99 -17.38 29.97 -43.57
C MET A 99 -18.63 30.55 -42.90
N LYS A 100 -19.53 29.70 -42.37
CA LYS A 100 -20.71 30.16 -41.61
C LYS A 100 -20.31 30.93 -40.35
N LYS A 101 -19.34 30.41 -39.58
CA LYS A 101 -18.84 31.06 -38.36
C LYS A 101 -18.12 32.38 -38.64
N GLU A 102 -17.35 32.46 -39.72
CA GLU A 102 -16.67 33.70 -40.14
C GLU A 102 -17.66 34.80 -40.53
N VAL A 103 -18.76 34.45 -41.21
CA VAL A 103 -19.82 35.39 -41.60
C VAL A 103 -20.70 35.80 -40.39
N GLY A 104 -20.94 34.88 -39.45
CA GLY A 104 -21.83 35.08 -38.31
C GLY A 104 -21.33 35.97 -37.17
N ARG A 105 -20.09 36.51 -37.23
CA ARG A 105 -19.47 37.29 -36.13
C ARG A 105 -19.43 36.55 -34.77
N GLU A 106 -19.47 35.22 -34.73
CA GLU A 106 -19.15 34.43 -33.53
C GLU A 106 -17.62 34.39 -33.33
N VAL A 107 -17.02 35.55 -33.10
CA VAL A 107 -15.58 35.68 -32.83
C VAL A 107 -15.39 35.71 -31.33
N SER A 108 -14.83 34.66 -30.73
CA SER A 108 -13.94 34.94 -29.59
C SER A 108 -12.93 33.88 -29.16
N LYS A 109 -13.15 32.56 -29.27
CA LYS A 109 -12.16 31.61 -28.69
C LYS A 109 -11.64 30.48 -29.58
N ASN A 110 -12.43 29.96 -30.52
CA ASN A 110 -12.06 28.72 -31.22
C ASN A 110 -11.74 28.86 -32.72
N LEU A 111 -11.88 30.05 -33.33
CA LEU A 111 -11.68 30.20 -34.79
C LEU A 111 -10.28 29.79 -35.27
N ALA A 112 -9.24 30.06 -34.48
CA ALA A 112 -7.88 29.62 -34.79
C ALA A 112 -7.72 28.10 -34.73
N ALA A 113 -8.44 27.44 -33.81
CA ALA A 113 -8.46 25.99 -33.70
C ALA A 113 -9.25 25.36 -34.87
N ASP A 114 -10.42 25.92 -35.21
CA ASP A 114 -11.24 25.49 -36.34
C ASP A 114 -10.50 25.63 -37.68
N ARG A 115 -9.72 26.72 -37.86
CA ARG A 115 -8.84 26.90 -39.03
C ARG A 115 -7.71 25.87 -39.07
N ALA A 116 -7.08 25.60 -37.93
CA ALA A 116 -6.03 24.59 -37.84
C ALA A 116 -6.56 23.18 -38.15
N GLU A 117 -7.76 22.86 -37.69
CA GLU A 117 -8.45 21.60 -37.96
C GLU A 117 -8.83 21.46 -39.44
N THR A 118 -9.41 22.51 -40.03
CA THR A 118 -9.74 22.54 -41.46
C THR A 118 -8.49 22.39 -42.33
N GLN A 119 -7.39 23.04 -41.96
CA GLN A 119 -6.11 22.93 -42.67
C GLN A 119 -5.49 21.53 -42.52
N ALA A 120 -5.63 20.90 -41.35
CA ALA A 120 -5.17 19.54 -41.14
C ALA A 120 -5.96 18.54 -42.00
N ALA A 121 -7.29 18.68 -42.04
CA ALA A 121 -8.16 17.89 -42.91
C ALA A 121 -7.85 18.07 -44.40
N TYR A 122 -7.60 19.31 -44.85
CA TYR A 122 -7.20 19.58 -46.23
C TYR A 122 -5.86 18.91 -46.59
N ARG A 123 -4.86 19.01 -45.70
CA ARG A 123 -3.55 18.38 -45.89
C ARG A 123 -3.66 16.86 -45.92
N ALA A 124 -4.46 16.26 -45.04
CA ALA A 124 -4.71 14.83 -45.04
C ALA A 124 -5.39 14.38 -46.33
N TYR A 125 -6.44 15.09 -46.78
CA TYR A 125 -7.09 14.85 -48.06
C TYR A 125 -6.08 14.89 -49.23
N LEU A 126 -5.28 15.96 -49.33
CA LEU A 126 -4.27 16.06 -50.38
C LEU A 126 -3.25 14.92 -50.30
N ALA A 127 -2.76 14.61 -49.10
CA ALA A 127 -1.77 13.55 -48.90
C ALA A 127 -2.26 12.20 -49.43
N TRP A 128 -3.43 11.76 -48.98
CA TRP A 128 -4.01 10.47 -49.40
C TRP A 128 -4.46 10.46 -50.86
N THR A 129 -4.81 11.63 -51.42
CA THR A 129 -5.10 11.77 -52.85
C THR A 129 -3.84 11.62 -53.70
N LEU A 130 -2.73 12.25 -53.31
CA LEU A 130 -1.45 12.07 -54.01
C LEU A 130 -0.97 10.62 -53.91
N LEU A 131 -1.11 9.97 -52.74
CA LEU A 131 -0.81 8.55 -52.61
C LEU A 131 -1.71 7.67 -53.50
N ALA A 132 -3.01 7.97 -53.58
CA ALA A 132 -3.93 7.26 -54.48
C ALA A 132 -3.54 7.44 -55.96
N ILE A 133 -3.15 8.65 -56.36
CA ILE A 133 -2.64 8.92 -57.71
C ILE A 133 -1.34 8.15 -57.96
N ALA A 134 -0.43 8.10 -56.99
CA ALA A 134 0.83 7.36 -57.10
C ALA A 134 0.56 5.87 -57.36
N ILE A 135 -0.29 5.23 -56.56
CA ILE A 135 -0.67 3.82 -56.73
C ILE A 135 -1.42 3.62 -58.06
N GLY A 136 -2.30 4.56 -58.45
CA GLY A 136 -3.00 4.51 -59.72
C GLY A 136 -2.07 4.57 -60.94
N LEU A 137 -1.07 5.45 -60.90
CA LEU A 137 -0.02 5.53 -61.93
C LEU A 137 0.82 4.25 -61.96
N TYR A 138 1.16 3.72 -60.78
CA TYR A 138 1.86 2.44 -60.69
C TYR A 138 1.06 1.31 -61.34
N ALA A 139 -0.23 1.18 -61.01
CA ALA A 139 -1.11 0.18 -61.60
C ALA A 139 -1.29 0.34 -63.12
N ILE A 140 -1.29 1.58 -63.64
CA ILE A 140 -1.27 1.84 -65.08
C ILE A 140 0.05 1.34 -65.69
N GLY A 141 1.18 1.60 -65.05
CA GLY A 141 2.48 1.05 -65.45
C GLY A 141 2.45 -0.47 -65.50
N GLN A 142 1.93 -1.11 -64.45
CA GLN A 142 1.76 -2.55 -64.38
C GLN A 142 0.85 -3.09 -65.48
N ALA A 143 -0.28 -2.44 -65.77
CA ALA A 143 -1.16 -2.86 -66.86
C ALA A 143 -0.46 -2.80 -68.24
N ILE A 144 0.35 -1.76 -68.48
CA ILE A 144 1.15 -1.63 -69.71
C ILE A 144 2.23 -2.72 -69.75
N TRP A 145 2.95 -2.94 -68.65
CA TRP A 145 3.95 -4.00 -68.49
C TRP A 145 3.34 -5.37 -68.79
N THR A 146 2.26 -5.74 -68.11
CA THR A 146 1.51 -6.98 -68.34
C THR A 146 1.13 -7.15 -69.80
N SER A 147 0.72 -6.08 -70.48
CA SER A 147 0.41 -6.17 -71.91
C SER A 147 1.62 -6.54 -72.76
N TYR A 148 2.82 -6.08 -72.40
CA TYR A 148 4.07 -6.41 -73.08
C TYR A 148 4.46 -7.84 -72.72
N ASP A 149 4.45 -8.17 -71.43
CA ASP A 149 4.89 -9.43 -70.88
C ASP A 149 4.03 -10.61 -71.36
N VAL A 150 2.73 -10.41 -71.62
CA VAL A 150 1.87 -11.45 -72.23
C VAL A 150 2.26 -11.75 -73.70
N ARG A 151 2.84 -10.78 -74.42
CA ARG A 151 3.18 -10.92 -75.86
C ARG A 151 4.59 -11.43 -76.13
N MET A 152 5.49 -11.35 -75.14
CA MET A 152 6.91 -11.73 -75.29
C MET A 152 7.44 -12.39 -74.02
N ASN A 153 8.69 -12.82 -73.98
CA ASN A 153 9.28 -13.36 -72.74
C ASN A 153 9.66 -12.21 -71.78
N SER A 154 9.66 -12.42 -70.46
CA SER A 154 9.89 -11.35 -69.46
C SER A 154 11.27 -10.72 -69.62
N ALA A 155 12.28 -11.55 -69.88
CA ALA A 155 13.64 -11.10 -70.16
C ALA A 155 13.79 -10.32 -71.50
N SER A 156 12.77 -10.33 -72.36
CA SER A 156 12.79 -9.64 -73.66
C SER A 156 11.93 -8.38 -73.71
N VAL A 157 11.29 -8.01 -72.61
CA VAL A 157 10.52 -6.76 -72.52
C VAL A 157 11.46 -5.58 -72.72
N PRO A 158 11.16 -4.64 -73.65
CA PRO A 158 12.05 -3.53 -73.94
C PRO A 158 12.21 -2.60 -72.73
N PHE A 159 13.45 -2.18 -72.49
CA PHE A 159 13.81 -1.19 -71.47
C PHE A 159 14.65 -0.07 -72.12
N PRO A 160 14.20 1.19 -72.10
CA PRO A 160 12.94 1.69 -71.52
C PRO A 160 11.70 1.31 -72.35
N GLY A 161 10.54 1.21 -71.70
CA GLY A 161 9.23 1.02 -72.32
C GLY A 161 8.21 2.09 -71.89
N LEU A 162 6.99 2.02 -72.44
CA LEU A 162 5.93 2.99 -72.12
C LEU A 162 5.47 2.90 -70.64
N TYR A 163 5.59 1.72 -70.03
CA TYR A 163 5.27 1.48 -68.63
C TYR A 163 6.16 2.31 -67.68
N ASP A 164 7.42 2.55 -68.04
CA ASP A 164 8.37 3.31 -67.23
C ASP A 164 7.93 4.75 -67.01
N LEU A 165 7.21 5.36 -67.95
CA LEU A 165 6.68 6.72 -67.78
C LEU A 165 5.70 6.80 -66.61
N ALA A 166 4.84 5.79 -66.47
CA ALA A 166 3.86 5.72 -65.40
C ALA A 166 4.53 5.40 -64.06
N PHE A 167 5.52 4.50 -64.04
CA PHE A 167 6.31 4.21 -62.85
C PHE A 167 7.11 5.43 -62.38
N VAL A 168 7.85 6.10 -63.26
CA VAL A 168 8.58 7.34 -62.95
C VAL A 168 7.64 8.42 -62.43
N ALA A 169 6.47 8.60 -63.06
CA ALA A 169 5.51 9.59 -62.62
C ALA A 169 4.97 9.30 -61.20
N SER A 170 4.91 8.04 -60.76
CA SER A 170 4.39 7.67 -59.44
C SER A 170 5.26 8.15 -58.27
N TYR A 171 6.60 8.17 -58.43
CA TYR A 171 7.55 8.48 -57.36
C TYR A 171 7.38 9.89 -56.74
N PRO A 172 7.26 10.98 -57.53
CA PRO A 172 6.97 12.31 -57.00
C PRO A 172 5.67 12.37 -56.18
N PHE A 173 4.65 11.60 -56.56
CA PHE A 173 3.38 11.54 -55.84
C PHE A 173 3.51 10.75 -54.54
N PHE A 174 4.25 9.63 -54.52
CA PHE A 174 4.59 8.92 -53.28
C PHE A 174 5.34 9.82 -52.30
N LEU A 175 6.36 10.53 -52.79
CA LEU A 175 7.16 11.44 -51.98
C LEU A 175 6.30 12.59 -51.41
N SER A 176 5.54 13.26 -52.29
CA SER A 176 4.72 14.42 -51.90
C SER A 176 3.58 14.03 -50.95
N GLY A 177 2.91 12.90 -51.22
CA GLY A 177 1.85 12.38 -50.38
C GLY A 177 2.34 12.03 -48.97
N THR A 178 3.44 11.29 -48.86
CA THR A 178 4.06 10.96 -47.58
C THR A 178 4.59 12.20 -46.85
N LEU A 179 5.16 13.18 -47.56
CA LEU A 179 5.65 14.42 -46.96
C LEU A 179 4.50 15.24 -46.35
N LEU A 180 3.34 15.30 -47.02
CA LEU A 180 2.19 16.04 -46.49
C LEU A 180 1.66 15.46 -45.17
N LEU A 181 1.83 14.16 -44.92
CA LEU A 181 1.48 13.49 -43.66
C LEU A 181 2.41 13.84 -42.49
N THR A 182 3.57 14.48 -42.72
CA THR A 182 4.37 15.00 -41.61
C THR A 182 3.65 16.17 -40.90
N ARG A 183 3.02 15.88 -39.75
CA ARG A 183 2.46 16.90 -38.85
C ARG A 183 3.60 17.67 -38.18
N ARG A 184 3.54 19.00 -38.17
CA ARG A 184 4.50 19.86 -37.43
C ARG A 184 4.00 20.07 -36.00
N GLY A 185 4.33 19.16 -35.08
CA GLY A 185 4.25 19.39 -33.63
C GLY A 185 5.44 20.19 -33.07
N LYS A 186 5.31 20.73 -31.86
CA LYS A 186 6.43 21.37 -31.13
C LYS A 186 6.94 20.39 -30.06
N ALA A 187 7.89 19.52 -30.40
CA ALA A 187 8.56 18.67 -29.42
C ALA A 187 10.05 18.52 -29.76
N VAL A 188 10.81 19.58 -29.52
CA VAL A 188 12.22 19.71 -29.94
C VAL A 188 13.20 18.96 -29.01
N VAL A 189 12.81 18.63 -27.76
CA VAL A 189 13.81 18.34 -26.72
C VAL A 189 14.08 16.86 -26.43
N LYS A 190 13.29 15.90 -26.94
CA LYS A 190 13.40 14.48 -26.52
C LYS A 190 13.98 13.47 -27.53
N ARG A 191 14.46 13.85 -28.73
CA ARG A 191 14.50 12.88 -29.86
C ARG A 191 15.75 12.84 -30.76
N THR A 192 16.92 13.23 -30.26
CA THR A 192 18.20 12.94 -30.96
C THR A 192 18.39 11.45 -31.24
N TYR A 193 17.91 10.58 -30.34
CA TYR A 193 17.89 9.12 -30.46
C TYR A 193 17.18 8.62 -31.73
N LEU A 194 15.97 9.16 -31.98
CA LEU A 194 15.16 8.76 -33.13
C LEU A 194 15.77 9.21 -34.47
N LEU A 195 16.47 10.34 -34.49
CA LEU A 195 17.20 10.78 -35.67
C LEU A 195 18.37 9.85 -36.00
N ILE A 196 19.02 9.28 -34.99
CA ILE A 196 20.09 8.29 -35.19
C ILE A 196 19.52 6.97 -35.71
N ASP A 197 18.33 6.57 -35.26
CA ASP A 197 17.64 5.39 -35.82
C ASP A 197 17.26 5.60 -37.29
N ALA A 198 16.75 6.78 -37.64
CA ALA A 198 16.51 7.14 -39.05
C ALA A 198 17.80 7.15 -39.86
N LEU A 199 18.88 7.74 -39.32
CA LEU A 199 20.18 7.79 -39.98
C LEU A 199 20.79 6.39 -40.18
N ALA A 200 20.58 5.47 -39.24
CA ALA A 200 21.00 4.08 -39.35
C ALA A 200 20.30 3.38 -40.51
N VAL A 201 18.98 3.55 -40.65
CA VAL A 201 18.21 2.98 -41.76
C VAL A 201 18.63 3.61 -43.09
N ILE A 202 18.70 4.94 -43.15
CA ILE A 202 19.12 5.68 -44.35
C ILE A 202 20.53 5.27 -44.78
N GLY A 203 21.47 5.22 -43.84
CA GLY A 203 22.86 4.85 -44.09
C GLY A 203 22.99 3.41 -44.58
N ALA A 204 22.26 2.47 -43.97
CA ALA A 204 22.27 1.08 -44.39
C ALA A 204 21.66 0.90 -45.80
N SER A 205 20.51 1.52 -46.07
CA SER A 205 19.88 1.49 -47.38
C SER A 205 20.74 2.15 -48.45
N LEU A 206 21.37 3.29 -48.14
CA LEU A 206 22.30 3.96 -49.03
C LEU A 206 23.51 3.08 -49.33
N ALA A 207 24.08 2.41 -48.33
CA ALA A 207 25.21 1.50 -48.53
C ALA A 207 24.83 0.32 -49.44
N LEU A 208 23.68 -0.32 -49.19
CA LEU A 208 23.18 -1.42 -50.04
C LEU A 208 22.95 -0.94 -51.48
N SER A 209 22.22 0.18 -51.65
CA SER A 209 21.94 0.73 -52.97
C SER A 209 23.23 1.15 -53.69
N TRP A 210 24.19 1.77 -52.98
CA TRP A 210 25.45 2.19 -53.57
C TRP A 210 26.25 1.01 -54.16
N PHE A 211 26.57 0.01 -53.35
CA PHE A 211 27.49 -1.05 -53.79
C PHE A 211 26.85 -2.16 -54.63
N PHE A 212 25.53 -2.35 -54.56
CA PHE A 212 24.85 -3.41 -55.31
C PHE A 212 24.09 -2.91 -56.54
N LEU A 213 23.71 -1.63 -56.60
CA LEU A 213 22.89 -1.07 -57.68
C LEU A 213 23.57 0.12 -58.36
N LEU A 214 23.87 1.20 -57.63
CA LEU A 214 24.35 2.44 -58.23
C LEU A 214 25.77 2.32 -58.79
N GLU A 215 26.72 1.75 -58.06
CA GLU A 215 28.09 1.58 -58.55
C GLU A 215 28.13 0.68 -59.80
N PRO A 216 27.50 -0.51 -59.82
CA PRO A 216 27.43 -1.33 -61.03
C PRO A 216 26.70 -0.62 -62.18
N SER A 217 25.60 0.09 -61.90
CA SER A 217 24.88 0.88 -62.91
C SER A 217 25.74 1.98 -63.50
N ILE A 218 26.49 2.72 -62.67
CA ILE A 218 27.34 3.84 -63.12
C ILE A 218 28.50 3.33 -63.98
N VAL A 219 29.15 2.24 -63.59
CA VAL A 219 30.21 1.62 -64.42
C VAL A 219 29.63 1.09 -65.73
N GLY A 220 28.43 0.51 -65.67
CA GLY A 220 27.69 -0.02 -66.82
C GLY A 220 27.04 1.02 -67.73
N LEU A 221 27.02 2.31 -67.37
CA LEU A 221 26.36 3.38 -68.15
C LEU A 221 26.83 3.42 -69.61
N SER A 222 28.11 3.14 -69.85
CA SER A 222 28.69 3.11 -71.20
C SER A 222 28.12 1.99 -72.09
N GLN A 223 27.54 0.95 -71.50
CA GLN A 223 26.93 -0.19 -72.16
C GLN A 223 25.39 -0.09 -72.22
N ALA A 224 24.82 1.02 -71.72
CA ALA A 224 23.37 1.19 -71.71
C ALA A 224 22.83 1.29 -73.15
N PRO A 225 21.66 0.68 -73.47
CA PRO A 225 21.06 0.72 -74.81
C PRO A 225 20.74 2.13 -75.34
N GLY A 226 20.67 3.12 -74.45
CA GLY A 226 20.44 4.52 -74.79
C GLY A 226 20.35 5.42 -73.55
N PRO A 227 20.24 6.75 -73.74
CA PRO A 227 20.22 7.72 -72.63
C PRO A 227 19.00 7.55 -71.71
N GLY A 228 17.86 7.06 -72.23
CA GLY A 228 16.68 6.77 -71.42
C GLY A 228 16.91 5.61 -70.45
N ALA A 229 17.51 4.51 -70.92
CA ALA A 229 17.88 3.38 -70.06
C ALA A 229 18.86 3.82 -68.96
N ALA A 230 19.89 4.57 -69.34
CA ALA A 230 20.86 5.14 -68.41
C ALA A 230 20.20 6.01 -67.32
N PHE A 231 19.26 6.88 -67.71
CA PHE A 231 18.51 7.69 -66.75
C PHE A 231 17.71 6.82 -65.78
N LEU A 232 16.95 5.86 -66.28
CA LEU A 232 16.11 4.99 -65.45
C LEU A 232 16.91 4.11 -64.49
N SER A 233 18.05 3.57 -64.94
CA SER A 233 18.95 2.77 -64.10
C SER A 233 19.48 3.52 -62.87
N LEU A 234 19.55 4.86 -62.93
CA LEU A 234 19.88 5.71 -61.78
C LEU A 234 18.63 6.21 -61.06
N TYR A 235 17.55 6.48 -61.80
CA TYR A 235 16.31 7.04 -61.25
C TYR A 235 15.64 6.12 -60.23
N PHE A 236 15.43 4.84 -60.56
CA PHE A 236 14.72 3.94 -59.65
C PHE A 236 15.47 3.74 -58.32
N PRO A 237 16.77 3.36 -58.29
CA PRO A 237 17.48 3.19 -57.02
C PRO A 237 17.61 4.48 -56.22
N THR A 238 17.72 5.65 -56.87
CA THR A 238 17.77 6.93 -56.14
C THR A 238 16.40 7.35 -55.62
N GLY A 239 15.34 7.18 -56.41
CA GLY A 239 13.97 7.40 -55.99
C GLY A 239 13.59 6.57 -54.77
N ASP A 240 13.97 5.29 -54.77
CA ASP A 240 13.76 4.38 -53.66
C ASP A 240 14.48 4.84 -52.40
N LEU A 241 15.72 5.32 -52.53
CA LEU A 241 16.45 5.89 -51.40
C LEU A 241 15.74 7.10 -50.80
N PHE A 242 15.15 7.98 -51.64
CA PHE A 242 14.36 9.09 -51.14
C PHE A 242 13.08 8.62 -50.43
N LEU A 243 12.40 7.60 -50.96
CA LEU A 243 11.20 7.03 -50.33
C LEU A 243 11.54 6.38 -48.99
N VAL A 244 12.59 5.56 -48.93
CA VAL A 244 13.06 4.91 -47.69
C VAL A 244 13.54 5.95 -46.68
N ALA A 245 14.26 6.98 -47.12
CA ALA A 245 14.71 8.05 -46.24
C ALA A 245 13.53 8.84 -45.65
N LEU A 246 12.55 9.21 -46.48
CA LEU A 246 11.35 9.89 -46.00
C LEU A 246 10.54 8.98 -45.06
N ALA A 247 10.40 7.70 -45.39
CA ALA A 247 9.74 6.71 -44.55
C ALA A 247 10.43 6.55 -43.19
N ALA A 248 11.77 6.44 -43.17
CA ALA A 248 12.54 6.38 -41.93
C ALA A 248 12.37 7.66 -41.09
N LEU A 249 12.48 8.83 -41.71
CA LEU A 249 12.27 10.11 -41.02
C LEU A 249 10.85 10.27 -40.49
N LEU A 250 9.84 9.76 -41.20
CA LEU A 250 8.44 9.79 -40.77
C LEU A 250 8.19 8.80 -39.62
N MET A 251 8.70 7.57 -39.73
CA MET A 251 8.58 6.51 -38.72
C MET A 251 9.18 6.93 -37.38
N PHE A 252 10.41 7.45 -37.44
CA PHE A 252 11.15 7.92 -36.27
C PHE A 252 10.85 9.40 -35.99
N SER A 253 9.85 9.98 -36.66
CA SER A 253 9.54 11.39 -36.49
C SER A 253 9.12 11.67 -35.05
N PRO A 254 9.61 12.79 -34.48
CA PRO A 254 9.00 13.36 -33.30
C PRO A 254 7.51 13.68 -33.46
N LEU A 255 7.08 13.72 -34.72
CA LEU A 255 5.80 14.23 -35.17
C LEU A 255 4.64 13.39 -34.63
N SER A 256 4.91 12.08 -34.52
CA SER A 256 3.91 11.02 -34.43
C SER A 256 3.42 10.82 -33.00
N ASN A 257 2.09 10.91 -32.84
CA ASN A 257 1.40 10.51 -31.62
C ASN A 257 1.30 8.97 -31.55
N ARG A 258 1.22 8.38 -30.36
CA ARG A 258 1.17 6.91 -30.21
C ARG A 258 0.04 6.28 -31.02
N ALA A 259 -1.10 6.94 -31.10
CA ALA A 259 -2.25 6.51 -31.90
C ALA A 259 -1.95 6.42 -33.40
N GLN A 260 -1.02 7.24 -33.93
CA GLN A 260 -0.67 7.30 -35.36
C GLN A 260 0.48 6.36 -35.77
N GLN A 261 1.19 5.76 -34.80
CA GLN A 261 2.29 4.84 -35.10
C GLN A 261 1.90 3.65 -36.00
N PRO A 262 0.74 2.99 -35.83
CA PRO A 262 0.33 1.89 -36.71
C PRO A 262 0.15 2.31 -38.17
N VAL A 263 -0.30 3.55 -38.41
CA VAL A 263 -0.48 4.10 -39.76
C VAL A 263 0.87 4.27 -40.44
N PHE A 264 1.83 4.89 -39.74
CA PHE A 264 3.17 5.08 -40.29
C PHE A 264 3.91 3.75 -40.44
N LEU A 265 3.69 2.79 -39.54
CA LEU A 265 4.20 1.42 -39.68
C LEU A 265 3.75 0.79 -41.01
N LEU A 266 2.46 0.81 -41.30
CA LEU A 266 1.91 0.27 -42.55
C LEU A 266 2.45 1.03 -43.77
N LEU A 267 2.39 2.36 -43.74
CA LEU A 267 2.85 3.21 -44.86
C LEU A 267 4.33 3.01 -45.17
N CYS A 268 5.18 3.09 -44.15
CA CYS A 268 6.62 2.96 -44.31
C CYS A 268 7.03 1.52 -44.67
N SER A 269 6.31 0.52 -44.15
CA SER A 269 6.53 -0.87 -44.56
C SER A 269 6.18 -1.06 -46.03
N GLY A 270 5.08 -0.46 -46.50
CA GLY A 270 4.72 -0.46 -47.92
C GLY A 270 5.82 0.15 -48.79
N LEU A 271 6.25 1.38 -48.47
CA LEU A 271 7.33 2.06 -49.21
C LEU A 271 8.65 1.28 -49.15
N PHE A 272 8.97 0.66 -48.02
CA PHE A 272 10.16 -0.17 -47.88
C PHE A 272 10.08 -1.44 -48.73
N PHE A 273 8.93 -2.13 -48.76
CA PHE A 273 8.74 -3.29 -49.63
C PHE A 273 8.84 -2.90 -51.10
N LEU A 274 8.30 -1.75 -51.52
CA LEU A 274 8.46 -1.25 -52.88
C LEU A 274 9.95 -1.13 -53.23
N ALA A 275 10.72 -0.40 -52.42
CA ALA A 275 12.15 -0.21 -52.63
C ALA A 275 12.96 -1.51 -52.63
N VAL A 276 12.61 -2.47 -51.75
CA VAL A 276 13.24 -3.79 -51.73
C VAL A 276 12.94 -4.58 -53.00
N THR A 277 11.71 -4.49 -53.51
CA THR A 277 11.29 -5.22 -54.72
C THR A 277 11.98 -4.65 -55.96
N ASP A 278 12.03 -3.32 -56.09
CA ASP A 278 12.70 -2.65 -57.19
C ASP A 278 14.22 -2.86 -57.13
N SER A 279 14.80 -2.95 -55.93
CA SER A 279 16.19 -3.36 -55.72
C SER A 279 16.47 -4.79 -56.18
N PHE A 280 15.57 -5.74 -55.90
CA PHE A 280 15.72 -7.11 -56.41
C PHE A 280 15.56 -7.18 -57.93
N LEU A 281 14.61 -6.44 -58.50
CA LEU A 281 14.47 -6.31 -59.95
C LEU A 281 15.76 -5.77 -60.59
N GLY A 282 16.35 -4.73 -60.01
CA GLY A 282 17.63 -4.18 -60.45
C GLY A 282 18.76 -5.21 -60.39
N TYR A 283 18.85 -5.98 -59.30
CA TYR A 283 19.84 -7.05 -59.16
C TYR A 283 19.65 -8.18 -60.17
N ASP A 284 18.41 -8.64 -60.39
CA ASP A 284 18.11 -9.72 -61.34
C ASP A 284 18.42 -9.32 -62.78
N ASN A 285 18.21 -8.05 -63.14
CA ASN A 285 18.61 -7.51 -64.44
C ASN A 285 20.12 -7.60 -64.67
N PHE A 286 20.95 -7.52 -63.63
CA PHE A 286 22.40 -7.78 -63.73
C PHE A 286 22.76 -9.28 -63.73
N ALA A 287 21.98 -10.12 -63.05
CA ALA A 287 22.32 -11.52 -62.77
C ALA A 287 21.82 -12.54 -63.80
N GLY A 288 21.05 -12.12 -64.83
CA GLY A 288 20.55 -13.02 -65.87
C GLY A 288 19.18 -12.66 -66.44
N GLY A 289 18.60 -11.54 -66.03
CA GLY A 289 17.30 -11.04 -66.49
C GLY A 289 16.14 -11.44 -65.58
N PHE A 290 15.17 -10.54 -65.46
CA PHE A 290 13.96 -10.75 -64.66
C PHE A 290 13.01 -11.77 -65.29
N ASN A 291 12.39 -12.60 -64.43
CA ASN A 291 11.36 -13.55 -64.83
C ASN A 291 10.12 -13.40 -63.94
N THR A 292 8.95 -13.22 -64.57
CA THR A 292 7.66 -13.21 -63.88
C THR A 292 7.28 -14.60 -63.38
N GLY A 293 6.56 -14.68 -62.26
CA GLY A 293 6.09 -15.91 -61.62
C GLY A 293 6.97 -16.37 -60.47
N THR A 294 7.79 -15.48 -59.90
CA THR A 294 8.63 -15.77 -58.74
C THR A 294 7.93 -15.36 -57.44
N LEU A 295 8.49 -15.72 -56.29
CA LEU A 295 7.99 -15.25 -55.00
C LEU A 295 8.13 -13.73 -54.81
N GLN A 296 9.01 -13.08 -55.57
CA GLN A 296 9.20 -11.62 -55.54
C GLN A 296 7.97 -10.87 -56.04
N ASP A 297 7.24 -11.44 -57.01
CA ASP A 297 6.03 -10.87 -57.61
C ASP A 297 4.97 -10.47 -56.59
N MET A 298 4.98 -11.08 -55.39
CA MET A 298 4.07 -10.73 -54.29
C MET A 298 4.39 -9.37 -53.64
N LEU A 299 5.64 -8.91 -53.67
CA LEU A 299 6.04 -7.74 -52.89
C LEU A 299 5.52 -6.42 -53.49
N TRP A 300 5.38 -6.31 -54.81
CA TRP A 300 4.76 -5.14 -55.45
C TRP A 300 3.31 -4.92 -55.00
N PRO A 301 2.37 -5.87 -55.17
CA PRO A 301 1.00 -5.68 -54.69
C PRO A 301 0.94 -5.54 -53.16
N LEU A 302 1.80 -6.25 -52.41
CA LEU A 302 1.88 -6.09 -50.96
C LEU A 302 2.23 -4.65 -50.55
N SER A 303 3.17 -4.03 -51.25
CA SER A 303 3.57 -2.65 -50.98
C SER A 303 2.38 -1.69 -51.09
N MET A 304 1.62 -1.77 -52.18
CA MET A 304 0.44 -0.94 -52.44
C MET A 304 -0.69 -1.24 -51.46
N GLN A 305 -0.89 -2.51 -51.10
CA GLN A 305 -1.89 -2.92 -50.12
C GLN A 305 -1.59 -2.40 -48.71
N LEU A 306 -0.32 -2.40 -48.30
CA LEU A 306 0.09 -1.83 -47.02
C LEU A 306 -0.13 -0.32 -46.97
N ILE A 307 0.14 0.40 -48.07
CA ILE A 307 -0.19 1.83 -48.19
C ILE A 307 -1.71 2.06 -48.14
N GLY A 308 -2.49 1.21 -48.82
CA GLY A 308 -3.95 1.21 -48.74
C GLY A 308 -4.50 0.97 -47.33
N LEU A 309 -3.94 0.01 -46.60
CA LEU A 309 -4.28 -0.25 -45.20
C LEU A 309 -3.90 0.92 -44.29
N ALA A 310 -2.77 1.58 -44.56
CA ALA A 310 -2.39 2.79 -43.86
C ALA A 310 -3.46 3.89 -44.04
N ALA A 311 -4.00 4.04 -45.26
CA ALA A 311 -5.09 4.97 -45.54
C ALA A 311 -6.32 4.65 -44.67
N VAL A 312 -6.75 3.39 -44.62
CA VAL A 312 -7.90 2.95 -43.82
C VAL A 312 -7.67 3.19 -42.31
N ALA A 313 -6.45 2.97 -41.84
CA ALA A 313 -6.10 3.18 -40.44
C ALA A 313 -5.99 4.66 -40.05
N TYR A 314 -5.78 5.58 -41.00
CA TYR A 314 -5.50 6.98 -40.72
C TYR A 314 -6.64 7.71 -39.99
N PRO A 315 -7.88 7.78 -40.51
CA PRO A 315 -8.98 8.45 -39.81
C PRO A 315 -9.24 7.86 -38.41
N TYR A 316 -9.07 6.54 -38.28
CA TYR A 316 -9.26 5.85 -37.01
C TYR A 316 -8.19 6.20 -35.98
N SER A 317 -6.93 6.38 -36.39
CA SER A 317 -5.87 6.86 -35.51
C SER A 317 -6.16 8.25 -34.94
N VAL A 318 -6.84 9.10 -35.73
CA VAL A 318 -7.25 10.44 -35.30
C VAL A 318 -8.44 10.37 -34.35
N ALA A 319 -9.39 9.45 -34.58
CA ALA A 319 -10.49 9.19 -33.67
C ALA A 319 -9.98 8.75 -32.28
N ILE A 320 -9.06 7.80 -32.21
CA ILE A 320 -8.46 7.36 -30.93
C ILE A 320 -7.75 8.53 -30.23
N GLU A 321 -7.01 9.36 -30.99
CA GLU A 321 -6.33 10.53 -30.41
C GLU A 321 -7.32 11.53 -29.80
N GLN A 322 -8.51 11.68 -30.37
CA GLN A 322 -9.58 12.52 -29.80
C GLN A 322 -10.13 11.92 -28.51
N GLU A 323 -10.43 10.63 -28.50
CA GLU A 323 -10.92 9.91 -27.31
C GLU A 323 -9.92 9.99 -26.14
N GLU A 324 -8.62 9.83 -26.42
CA GLU A 324 -7.56 9.92 -25.40
C GLU A 324 -7.45 11.33 -24.80
N LYS A 325 -7.61 12.38 -25.62
CA LYS A 325 -7.57 13.77 -25.15
C LYS A 325 -8.78 14.12 -24.29
N GLU A 326 -9.97 13.63 -24.67
CA GLU A 326 -11.21 13.90 -23.94
C GLU A 326 -11.25 13.16 -22.59
N ASN A 327 -10.84 11.89 -22.56
CA ASN A 327 -10.71 11.11 -21.32
C ASN A 327 -9.61 11.66 -20.38
N GLY A 328 -8.52 12.20 -20.94
CA GLY A 328 -7.44 12.83 -20.18
C GLY A 328 -7.82 14.15 -19.50
N ILE A 329 -8.88 14.82 -19.95
CA ILE A 329 -9.40 16.06 -19.32
C ILE A 329 -10.27 15.72 -18.08
N ASN A 330 -10.95 14.58 -18.09
CA ASN A 330 -11.90 14.20 -17.03
C ASN A 330 -11.27 13.42 -15.86
N THR A 331 -9.98 13.08 -15.92
CA THR A 331 -9.30 12.32 -14.85
C THR A 331 -8.22 13.19 -14.18
N PRO A 332 -8.42 13.68 -12.94
CA PRO A 332 -7.33 14.32 -12.20
C PRO A 332 -6.18 13.32 -12.04
N GLN A 333 -4.97 13.84 -12.20
CA GLN A 333 -3.67 13.17 -12.34
C GLN A 333 -3.21 12.37 -11.10
N PHE A 334 -4.09 11.58 -10.47
CA PHE A 334 -3.82 10.72 -9.33
C PHE A 334 -4.42 9.33 -9.57
N SER A 335 -3.86 8.63 -10.54
CA SER A 335 -3.87 7.17 -10.55
C SER A 335 -2.55 6.74 -11.18
N PRO A 336 -1.73 5.93 -10.50
CA PRO A 336 -0.57 5.35 -11.14
C PRO A 336 -1.14 4.50 -12.27
N ALA A 337 -0.93 4.96 -13.50
CA ALA A 337 -1.24 4.20 -14.69
C ALA A 337 -0.37 2.95 -14.62
N LEU A 338 -0.88 1.88 -14.02
CA LEU A 338 -0.49 0.55 -14.43
C LEU A 338 -0.86 0.51 -15.91
N PRO A 339 0.12 0.47 -16.82
CA PRO A 339 -0.22 0.44 -18.21
C PRO A 339 -0.91 -0.90 -18.43
N ALA A 340 -2.21 -0.88 -18.70
CA ALA A 340 -2.84 -1.91 -19.50
C ALA A 340 -2.26 -1.81 -20.92
N SER A 341 -0.93 -2.00 -21.04
CA SER A 341 -0.21 -2.03 -22.29
C SER A 341 -0.64 -3.30 -22.99
N ASN A 342 -1.50 -3.12 -23.98
CA ASN A 342 -1.84 -4.14 -24.94
C ASN A 342 -0.55 -4.82 -25.40
N ARG A 343 -0.43 -6.16 -25.25
CA ARG A 343 0.77 -6.94 -25.61
C ARG A 343 1.32 -6.56 -26.99
N ARG A 344 0.42 -6.24 -27.94
CA ARG A 344 0.72 -5.77 -29.30
C ARG A 344 1.53 -4.47 -29.36
N SER A 345 1.32 -3.51 -28.45
CA SER A 345 2.08 -2.25 -28.46
C SER A 345 3.51 -2.42 -27.93
N GLN A 346 3.74 -3.42 -27.08
CA GLN A 346 5.09 -3.77 -26.62
C GLN A 346 5.88 -4.46 -27.74
N PHE A 347 5.26 -5.39 -28.48
CA PHE A 347 5.89 -6.03 -29.63
C PHE A 347 6.23 -5.06 -30.76
N THR A 348 5.35 -4.10 -31.08
CA THR A 348 5.67 -3.07 -32.09
C THR A 348 6.79 -2.16 -31.63
N ALA A 349 6.80 -1.71 -30.37
CA ALA A 349 7.89 -0.90 -29.84
C ALA A 349 9.24 -1.63 -29.84
N LEU A 350 9.25 -2.92 -29.49
CA LEU A 350 10.43 -3.78 -29.56
C LEU A 350 10.89 -3.96 -31.01
N ALA A 351 9.96 -4.22 -31.94
CA ALA A 351 10.27 -4.38 -33.36
C ALA A 351 10.89 -3.11 -33.97
N LEU A 352 10.32 -1.92 -33.71
CA LEU A 352 10.89 -0.65 -34.16
C LEU A 352 12.30 -0.40 -33.58
N THR A 353 12.56 -0.88 -32.37
CA THR A 353 13.88 -0.71 -31.73
C THR A 353 14.90 -1.70 -32.30
N ILE A 354 14.51 -2.93 -32.58
CA ILE A 354 15.45 -3.98 -33.02
C ILE A 354 15.71 -3.91 -34.54
N LEU A 355 14.72 -3.49 -35.33
CA LEU A 355 14.78 -3.54 -36.79
C LEU A 355 15.95 -2.75 -37.42
N PRO A 356 16.25 -1.49 -37.03
CA PRO A 356 17.41 -0.76 -37.57
C PRO A 356 18.74 -1.45 -37.27
N LEU A 357 18.85 -2.10 -36.10
CA LEU A 357 20.07 -2.82 -35.71
C LEU A 357 20.27 -4.06 -36.58
N ILE A 358 19.21 -4.83 -36.80
CA ILE A 358 19.26 -6.00 -37.68
C ILE A 358 19.63 -5.55 -39.10
N LEU A 359 19.00 -4.48 -39.62
CA LEU A 359 19.28 -3.96 -40.95
C LEU A 359 20.75 -3.55 -41.11
N VAL A 360 21.29 -2.77 -40.17
CA VAL A 360 22.71 -2.36 -40.18
C VAL A 360 23.63 -3.58 -40.09
N LEU A 361 23.35 -4.52 -39.19
CA LEU A 361 24.18 -5.71 -39.01
C LEU A 361 24.19 -6.60 -40.25
N VAL A 362 23.02 -6.86 -40.84
CA VAL A 362 22.91 -7.60 -42.12
C VAL A 362 23.65 -6.87 -43.23
N THR A 363 23.52 -5.55 -43.31
CA THR A 363 24.25 -4.73 -44.30
C THR A 363 25.76 -4.88 -44.14
N CYS A 364 26.29 -4.73 -42.93
CA CYS A 364 27.71 -4.90 -42.66
C CYS A 364 28.21 -6.30 -43.05
N VAL A 365 27.45 -7.34 -42.69
CA VAL A 365 27.78 -8.72 -43.06
C VAL A 365 27.79 -8.90 -44.58
N LEU A 366 26.81 -8.36 -45.30
CA LEU A 366 26.75 -8.42 -46.76
C LEU A 366 27.92 -7.71 -47.43
N LEU A 367 28.28 -6.50 -46.96
CA LEU A 367 29.43 -5.76 -47.49
C LEU A 367 30.73 -6.55 -47.28
N LEU A 368 30.95 -7.07 -46.07
CA LEU A 368 32.16 -7.83 -45.74
C LEU A 368 32.27 -9.16 -46.49
N LEU A 369 31.15 -9.85 -46.74
CA LEU A 369 31.16 -11.16 -47.40
C LEU A 369 31.13 -11.08 -48.93
N ARG A 370 30.56 -10.02 -49.52
CA ARG A 370 30.33 -9.95 -50.97
C ARG A 370 31.17 -8.89 -51.68
N ILE A 371 31.57 -7.83 -51.00
CA ILE A 371 32.26 -6.69 -51.62
C ILE A 371 33.72 -6.63 -51.22
N THR A 372 34.06 -6.75 -49.93
CA THR A 372 35.47 -6.79 -49.46
C THR A 372 36.33 -7.83 -50.21
N PRO A 373 35.85 -9.05 -50.53
CA PRO A 373 36.64 -10.03 -51.26
C PRO A 373 36.93 -9.66 -52.73
N ARG A 374 36.22 -8.67 -53.31
CA ARG A 374 36.46 -8.22 -54.69
C ARG A 374 37.80 -7.49 -54.83
N GLY A 375 38.38 -7.03 -53.71
CA GLY A 375 39.66 -6.33 -53.68
C GLY A 375 39.62 -4.92 -54.29
N GLY A 376 40.78 -4.25 -54.31
CA GLY A 376 40.93 -2.92 -54.92
C GLY A 376 40.35 -1.77 -54.08
N ALA A 377 40.12 -0.62 -54.73
CA ALA A 377 39.64 0.61 -54.08
C ALA A 377 38.23 0.48 -53.48
N ILE A 378 37.39 -0.38 -54.07
CA ILE A 378 36.01 -0.63 -53.61
C ILE A 378 36.01 -1.30 -52.22
N SER A 379 37.01 -2.16 -51.92
CA SER A 379 37.16 -2.76 -50.59
C SER A 379 37.43 -1.72 -49.51
N ILE A 380 38.27 -0.72 -49.80
CA ILE A 380 38.55 0.36 -48.83
C ILE A 380 37.29 1.20 -48.58
N GLN A 381 36.53 1.49 -49.64
CA GLN A 381 35.26 2.21 -49.54
C GLN A 381 34.24 1.43 -48.69
N SER A 382 34.08 0.12 -48.91
CA SER A 382 33.17 -0.70 -48.12
C SER A 382 33.57 -0.76 -46.65
N ASP A 383 34.86 -0.88 -46.35
CA ASP A 383 35.34 -0.95 -44.97
C ASP A 383 35.12 0.39 -44.23
N ILE A 384 35.30 1.53 -44.90
CA ILE A 384 34.97 2.86 -44.34
C ILE A 384 33.47 2.98 -44.05
N VAL A 385 32.63 2.52 -44.98
CA VAL A 385 31.16 2.56 -44.81
C VAL A 385 30.73 1.65 -43.66
N VAL A 386 31.29 0.44 -43.56
CA VAL A 386 31.05 -0.48 -42.41
C VAL A 386 31.46 0.18 -41.10
N LEU A 387 32.63 0.82 -41.05
CA LEU A 387 33.10 1.54 -39.86
C LEU A 387 32.11 2.65 -39.45
N LEU A 388 31.62 3.44 -40.41
CA LEU A 388 30.66 4.51 -40.17
C LEU A 388 29.32 3.96 -39.65
N LEU A 389 28.80 2.89 -40.26
CA LEU A 389 27.57 2.23 -39.81
C LEU A 389 27.71 1.63 -38.40
N VAL A 390 28.85 1.02 -38.09
CA VAL A 390 29.16 0.53 -36.74
C VAL A 390 29.24 1.68 -35.74
N LEU A 391 29.83 2.82 -36.11
CA LEU A 391 29.88 4.00 -35.25
C LEU A 391 28.48 4.57 -34.97
N ILE A 392 27.60 4.60 -35.97
CA ILE A 392 26.18 4.95 -35.78
C ILE A 392 25.52 3.98 -34.79
N LEU A 393 25.77 2.67 -34.91
CA LEU A 393 25.23 1.66 -34.02
C LEU A 393 25.75 1.83 -32.58
N ILE A 394 27.05 2.10 -32.40
CA ILE A 394 27.64 2.36 -31.08
C ILE A 394 27.03 3.62 -30.46
N ALA A 395 26.92 4.72 -31.23
CA ALA A 395 26.30 5.95 -30.78
C ALA A 395 24.86 5.72 -30.32
N ARG A 396 24.08 4.95 -31.10
CA ARG A 396 22.73 4.52 -30.73
C ARG A 396 22.69 3.75 -29.42
N GLN A 397 23.54 2.73 -29.26
CA GLN A 397 23.54 1.91 -28.05
C GLN A 397 23.95 2.70 -26.80
N ALA A 398 24.96 3.56 -26.91
CA ALA A 398 25.38 4.44 -25.83
C ALA A 398 24.22 5.36 -25.38
N LEU A 399 23.48 5.87 -26.34
CA LEU A 399 22.32 6.71 -26.13
C LEU A 399 21.15 5.95 -25.47
N THR A 400 20.81 4.74 -25.93
CA THR A 400 19.80 3.90 -25.27
C THR A 400 20.19 3.58 -23.82
N LEU A 401 21.48 3.32 -23.55
CA LEU A 401 21.98 3.11 -22.19
C LEU A 401 21.84 4.36 -21.32
N LEU A 402 22.12 5.55 -21.86
CA LEU A 402 21.93 6.81 -21.14
C LEU A 402 20.45 7.05 -20.79
N GLU A 403 19.53 6.73 -21.70
CA GLU A 403 18.10 6.86 -21.45
C GLU A 403 17.60 5.83 -20.43
N ASN A 404 18.06 4.58 -20.52
CA ASN A 404 17.73 3.54 -19.54
C ASN A 404 18.21 3.93 -18.13
N ASN A 405 19.43 4.45 -18.02
CA ASN A 405 19.95 4.93 -16.74
C ASN A 405 19.12 6.10 -16.19
N ARG A 406 18.69 7.04 -17.04
CA ARG A 406 17.78 8.13 -16.62
C ARG A 406 16.43 7.60 -16.15
N LEU A 407 15.82 6.67 -16.88
CA LEU A 407 14.55 6.04 -16.50
C LEU A 407 14.67 5.29 -15.17
N ILE A 408 15.74 4.54 -14.97
CA ILE A 408 16.01 3.85 -13.70
C ILE A 408 16.12 4.86 -12.55
N THR A 409 16.80 5.99 -12.76
CA THR A 409 16.87 7.03 -11.72
C THR A 409 15.52 7.66 -11.40
N GLN A 410 14.66 7.87 -12.40
CA GLN A 410 13.31 8.40 -12.20
C GLN A 410 12.45 7.41 -11.41
N ILE A 411 12.44 6.13 -11.80
CA ILE A 411 11.71 5.07 -11.08
C ILE A 411 12.17 4.97 -9.63
N ARG A 412 13.49 5.05 -9.38
CA ARG A 412 14.02 5.06 -8.01
C ARG A 412 13.51 6.28 -7.23
N SER A 413 13.49 7.46 -7.83
CA SER A 413 13.00 8.67 -7.15
C SER A 413 11.50 8.61 -6.82
N GLU A 414 10.66 8.10 -7.72
CA GLU A 414 9.23 7.91 -7.46
C GLU A 414 8.98 6.82 -6.42
N LEU A 415 9.75 5.73 -6.46
CA LEU A 415 9.67 4.68 -5.46
C LEU A 415 10.06 5.20 -4.07
N GLU A 416 11.11 6.03 -3.98
CA GLU A 416 11.49 6.68 -2.73
C GLU A 416 10.39 7.61 -2.20
N LEU A 417 9.71 8.38 -3.07
CA LEU A 417 8.58 9.23 -2.68
C LEU A 417 7.40 8.39 -2.17
N SER A 418 7.00 7.36 -2.91
CA SER A 418 5.93 6.44 -2.49
C SER A 418 6.24 5.75 -1.16
N GLN A 419 7.49 5.32 -0.97
CA GLN A 419 7.93 4.76 0.31
C GLN A 419 7.90 5.78 1.46
N ARG A 420 8.27 7.04 1.20
CA ARG A 420 8.16 8.11 2.21
C ARG A 420 6.71 8.36 2.59
N GLU A 421 5.80 8.43 1.63
CA GLU A 421 4.36 8.58 1.89
C GLU A 421 3.80 7.42 2.71
N LEU A 422 4.16 6.18 2.37
CA LEU A 422 3.78 4.99 3.16
C LEU A 422 4.33 5.05 4.59
N ARG A 423 5.57 5.52 4.78
CA ARG A 423 6.16 5.69 6.12
C ARG A 423 5.43 6.75 6.92
N VAL A 424 5.03 7.86 6.31
CA VAL A 424 4.26 8.93 6.99
C VAL A 424 2.88 8.42 7.38
N LYS A 425 2.13 7.79 6.46
CA LYS A 425 0.81 7.21 6.76
C LYS A 425 0.88 6.15 7.86
N ARG A 426 1.93 5.33 7.88
CA ARG A 426 2.13 4.33 8.94
C ARG A 426 2.36 4.99 10.29
N ARG A 427 3.15 6.07 10.36
CA ARG A 427 3.35 6.84 11.60
C ARG A 427 2.05 7.47 12.10
N GLU A 428 1.27 8.09 11.21
CA GLU A 428 -0.03 8.68 11.57
C GLU A 428 -1.01 7.63 12.12
N ALA A 429 -1.05 6.44 11.51
CA ALA A 429 -1.87 5.33 12.00
C ALA A 429 -1.41 4.81 13.37
N GLU A 430 -0.09 4.68 13.59
CA GLU A 430 0.48 4.28 14.88
C GLU A 430 0.21 5.32 15.97
N GLU A 431 0.28 6.62 15.67
CA GLU A 431 -0.07 7.71 16.59
C GLU A 431 -1.56 7.74 16.93
N ALA A 432 -2.44 7.54 15.94
CA ALA A 432 -3.88 7.44 16.16
C ALA A 432 -4.23 6.23 17.03
N MET A 433 -3.58 5.08 16.80
CA MET A 433 -3.76 3.87 17.60
C MET A 433 -3.30 4.08 19.04
N ARG A 434 -2.15 4.73 19.28
CA ARG A 434 -1.69 5.07 20.63
C ARG A 434 -2.68 5.98 21.36
N ARG A 435 -3.17 7.05 20.73
CA ARG A 435 -4.15 7.96 21.33
C ARG A 435 -5.47 7.26 21.65
N ALA A 436 -5.91 6.34 20.77
CA ALA A 436 -7.10 5.53 21.04
C ALA A 436 -6.88 4.59 22.22
N GLN A 437 -5.71 3.94 22.29
CA GLN A 437 -5.37 3.04 23.39
C GLN A 437 -5.23 3.78 24.74
N GLU A 438 -4.55 4.93 24.78
CA GLU A 438 -4.44 5.75 26.00
C GLU A 438 -5.82 6.21 26.50
N LYS A 439 -6.73 6.59 25.58
CA LYS A 439 -8.12 6.94 25.95
C LYS A 439 -8.86 5.74 26.51
N GLN A 440 -8.74 4.58 25.89
CA GLN A 440 -9.42 3.37 26.35
C GLN A 440 -8.91 2.92 27.72
N GLU A 441 -7.59 2.94 27.94
CA GLU A 441 -6.99 2.66 29.25
C GLU A 441 -7.46 3.66 30.33
N LEU A 442 -7.65 4.94 29.98
CA LEU A 442 -8.20 5.95 30.88
C LEU A 442 -9.69 5.69 31.20
N GLU A 443 -10.50 5.38 30.19
CA GLU A 443 -11.93 5.06 30.37
C GLU A 443 -12.14 3.83 31.24
N ASP A 444 -11.38 2.75 30.99
CA ASP A 444 -11.41 1.52 31.77
C ASP A 444 -10.95 1.78 33.22
N GLY A 445 -9.88 2.57 33.41
CA GLY A 445 -9.39 2.96 34.73
C GLY A 445 -10.41 3.80 35.53
N VAL A 446 -11.09 4.76 34.89
CA VAL A 446 -12.16 5.55 35.51
C VAL A 446 -13.37 4.69 35.86
N ALA A 447 -13.77 3.77 34.97
CA ALA A 447 -14.87 2.85 35.22
C ALA A 447 -14.59 1.94 36.44
N ALA A 448 -13.37 1.39 36.53
CA ALA A 448 -12.94 0.59 37.68
C ALA A 448 -12.96 1.39 38.99
N LEU A 449 -12.43 2.62 38.99
CA LEU A 449 -12.48 3.51 40.16
C LEU A 449 -13.92 3.82 40.59
N ARG A 450 -14.82 4.10 39.63
CA ARG A 450 -16.24 4.38 39.91
C ARG A 450 -16.96 3.19 40.53
N GLN A 451 -16.67 1.97 40.07
CA GLN A 451 -17.24 0.75 40.64
C GLN A 451 -16.79 0.54 42.09
N VAL A 452 -15.50 0.74 42.38
CA VAL A 452 -14.97 0.62 43.75
C VAL A 452 -15.57 1.69 44.65
N PHE A 453 -15.61 2.95 44.21
CA PHE A 453 -16.20 4.04 44.97
C PHE A 453 -17.68 3.76 45.33
N THR A 454 -18.45 3.21 44.39
CA THR A 454 -19.86 2.84 44.63
C THR A 454 -20.00 1.77 45.72
N ARG A 455 -19.08 0.80 45.81
CA ARG A 455 -19.08 -0.23 46.86
C ARG A 455 -18.65 0.33 48.22
N VAL A 456 -17.67 1.23 48.24
CA VAL A 456 -17.22 1.94 49.46
C VAL A 456 -18.37 2.77 50.05
N VAL A 457 -19.11 3.51 49.21
CA VAL A 457 -20.29 4.27 49.65
C VAL A 457 -21.38 3.35 50.24
N ARG A 458 -21.46 2.09 49.83
CA ARG A 458 -22.37 1.08 50.39
C ARG A 458 -21.85 0.43 51.69
N GLY A 459 -20.69 0.86 52.21
CA GLY A 459 -20.13 0.38 53.48
C GLY A 459 -19.22 -0.85 53.38
N ASP A 460 -18.86 -1.28 52.17
CA ASP A 460 -17.89 -2.38 51.97
C ASP A 460 -16.47 -1.83 51.80
N PHE A 461 -15.74 -1.72 52.92
CA PHE A 461 -14.35 -1.24 52.96
C PHE A 461 -13.30 -2.33 52.65
N SER A 462 -13.73 -3.54 52.30
CA SER A 462 -12.84 -4.65 51.94
C SER A 462 -12.50 -4.70 50.45
N THR A 463 -13.27 -3.99 49.61
CA THR A 463 -13.01 -3.90 48.17
C THR A 463 -11.68 -3.15 47.90
N ARG A 464 -10.93 -3.57 46.87
CA ARG A 464 -9.69 -2.92 46.42
C ARG A 464 -9.79 -2.54 44.96
N VAL A 465 -9.12 -1.45 44.58
CA VAL A 465 -8.94 -1.07 43.17
C VAL A 465 -7.95 -2.05 42.52
N PRO A 466 -8.28 -2.67 41.37
CA PRO A 466 -7.35 -3.52 40.64
C PRO A 466 -6.11 -2.73 40.18
N ALA A 467 -5.02 -3.43 39.83
CA ALA A 467 -3.79 -2.78 39.36
C ALA A 467 -4.04 -2.05 38.02
N ILE A 468 -4.33 -0.75 38.09
CA ILE A 468 -4.49 0.12 36.92
C ILE A 468 -3.09 0.65 36.56
N SER A 469 -2.69 0.44 35.30
CA SER A 469 -1.45 0.97 34.72
C SER A 469 -1.68 2.39 34.18
N GLY A 470 -0.67 3.26 34.25
CA GLY A 470 -0.74 4.61 33.66
C GLY A 470 -1.07 5.74 34.66
N PRO A 471 -1.59 6.91 34.21
CA PRO A 471 -1.68 8.12 35.03
C PRO A 471 -2.64 8.00 36.23
N LEU A 472 -3.57 7.05 36.21
CA LEU A 472 -4.52 6.81 37.31
C LEU A 472 -3.94 5.93 38.43
N GLN A 473 -2.75 5.38 38.25
CA GLN A 473 -2.11 4.48 39.24
C GLN A 473 -1.94 5.16 40.60
N GLN A 474 -1.50 6.42 40.62
CA GLN A 474 -1.31 7.18 41.87
C GLN A 474 -2.62 7.37 42.64
N ILE A 475 -3.73 7.54 41.92
CA ILE A 475 -5.07 7.69 42.51
C ILE A 475 -5.58 6.33 43.05
N ALA A 476 -5.36 5.24 42.32
CA ALA A 476 -5.72 3.90 42.77
C ALA A 476 -4.98 3.49 44.06
N VAL A 477 -3.69 3.81 44.14
CA VAL A 477 -2.85 3.53 45.31
C VAL A 477 -3.30 4.35 46.53
N SER A 478 -3.53 5.65 46.36
CA SER A 478 -3.98 6.50 47.47
C SER A 478 -5.37 6.11 47.99
N LEU A 479 -6.30 5.71 47.10
CA LEU A 479 -7.62 5.22 47.48
C LEU A 479 -7.53 3.91 48.28
N ASN A 480 -6.67 2.96 47.85
CA ASN A 480 -6.44 1.72 48.59
C ASN A 480 -5.90 1.99 50.01
N MET A 481 -4.95 2.93 50.17
CA MET A 481 -4.43 3.32 51.50
C MET A 481 -5.51 3.95 52.39
N MET A 482 -6.37 4.80 51.84
CA MET A 482 -7.49 5.40 52.58
C MET A 482 -8.47 4.32 53.05
N MET A 483 -8.77 3.33 52.20
CA MET A 483 -9.62 2.19 52.58
C MET A 483 -9.01 1.33 53.69
N ASP A 484 -7.70 1.12 53.67
CA ASP A 484 -6.98 0.41 54.76
C ASP A 484 -7.11 1.17 56.09
N GLN A 485 -6.95 2.50 56.07
CA GLN A 485 -7.12 3.32 57.27
C GLN A 485 -8.56 3.28 57.79
N LEU A 486 -9.57 3.42 56.94
CA LEU A 486 -10.98 3.37 57.33
C LEU A 486 -11.38 2.00 57.92
N ASN A 487 -10.88 0.92 57.33
CA ASN A 487 -11.11 -0.43 57.87
C ASN A 487 -10.46 -0.58 59.25
N SER A 488 -9.22 -0.10 59.42
CA SER A 488 -8.52 -0.13 60.72
C SER A 488 -9.25 0.69 61.79
N SER A 489 -9.75 1.88 61.45
CA SER A 489 -10.52 2.73 62.37
C SER A 489 -11.84 2.09 62.78
N THR A 490 -12.52 1.40 61.85
CA THR A 490 -13.76 0.67 62.14
C THR A 490 -13.50 -0.49 63.09
N GLN A 491 -12.42 -1.24 62.88
CA GLN A 491 -11.98 -2.32 63.79
C GLN A 491 -11.60 -1.79 65.18
N GLN A 492 -10.88 -0.67 65.26
CA GLN A 492 -10.56 -0.01 66.52
C GLN A 492 -11.81 0.41 67.30
N SER A 493 -12.83 0.95 66.64
CA SER A 493 -14.10 1.31 67.29
C SER A 493 -14.79 0.10 67.94
N ILE A 494 -14.77 -1.06 67.27
CA ILE A 494 -15.30 -2.32 67.82
C ILE A 494 -14.48 -2.77 69.03
N TYR A 495 -13.15 -2.70 68.93
CA TYR A 495 -12.25 -3.04 70.04
C TYR A 495 -12.48 -2.16 71.27
N TYR A 496 -12.58 -0.83 71.12
CA TYR A 496 -12.84 0.08 72.26
C TYR A 496 -14.20 -0.17 72.91
N LYS A 497 -15.25 -0.47 72.13
CA LYS A 497 -16.57 -0.86 72.67
C LYS A 497 -16.51 -2.16 73.47
N GLN A 498 -15.58 -3.05 73.15
CA GLN A 498 -15.39 -4.29 73.90
C GLN A 498 -14.64 -4.03 75.21
N VAL A 499 -13.53 -3.28 75.18
CA VAL A 499 -12.78 -2.88 76.39
C VAL A 499 -13.67 -2.10 77.37
N GLY A 500 -14.51 -1.19 76.89
CA GLY A 500 -15.44 -0.43 77.74
C GLY A 500 -16.43 -1.31 78.52
N ARG A 501 -16.88 -2.43 77.93
CA ARG A 501 -17.71 -3.42 78.64
C ARG A 501 -16.93 -4.20 79.69
N GLU A 502 -15.66 -4.51 79.42
CA GLU A 502 -14.81 -5.23 80.37
C GLU A 502 -14.44 -4.38 81.59
N VAL A 503 -14.20 -3.07 81.43
CA VAL A 503 -13.92 -2.16 82.56
C VAL A 503 -15.11 -2.09 83.52
N MET A 504 -16.35 -2.00 83.02
CA MET A 504 -17.54 -2.01 83.90
C MET A 504 -17.61 -3.27 84.75
N MET A 505 -17.27 -4.45 84.20
CA MET A 505 -17.27 -5.71 84.95
C MET A 505 -16.23 -5.73 86.07
N VAL A 506 -15.06 -5.11 85.87
CA VAL A 506 -14.03 -5.00 86.92
C VAL A 506 -14.47 -4.03 88.01
N GLN A 507 -15.10 -2.91 87.65
CA GLN A 507 -15.60 -1.93 88.62
C GLN A 507 -16.63 -2.56 89.57
N GLU A 508 -17.61 -3.30 89.05
CA GLU A 508 -18.61 -4.00 89.87
C GLU A 508 -17.96 -5.01 90.84
N ALA A 509 -16.88 -5.67 90.42
CA ALA A 509 -16.16 -6.63 91.25
C ALA A 509 -15.36 -5.99 92.40
N VAL A 510 -14.78 -4.80 92.16
CA VAL A 510 -14.10 -4.01 93.19
C VAL A 510 -15.11 -3.48 94.21
N GLU A 511 -16.26 -2.98 93.77
CA GLU A 511 -17.34 -2.53 94.67
C GLU A 511 -17.84 -3.67 95.57
N ARG A 512 -17.96 -4.90 95.03
CA ARG A 512 -18.28 -6.09 95.83
C ARG A 512 -17.22 -6.45 96.85
N PHE A 513 -15.94 -6.31 96.49
CA PHE A 513 -14.82 -6.55 97.39
C PHE A 513 -14.80 -5.55 98.55
N GLU A 514 -15.07 -4.26 98.29
CA GLU A 514 -15.19 -3.24 99.34
C GLU A 514 -16.32 -3.55 100.33
N GLN A 515 -17.41 -4.16 99.85
CA GLN A 515 -18.53 -4.60 100.67
C GLN A 515 -18.27 -5.90 101.47
N GLY A 516 -17.05 -6.44 101.41
CA GLY A 516 -16.66 -7.69 102.10
C GLY A 516 -17.19 -8.98 101.44
N LEU A 517 -17.88 -8.85 100.31
CA LEU A 517 -18.43 -9.98 99.56
C LEU A 517 -17.38 -10.57 98.61
N SER A 518 -17.63 -11.80 98.14
CA SER A 518 -16.82 -12.38 97.07
C SER A 518 -16.85 -11.45 95.84
N PRO A 519 -15.68 -11.07 95.26
CA PRO A 519 -15.64 -10.19 94.08
C PRO A 519 -16.42 -10.74 92.88
N TRP A 520 -16.64 -12.07 92.83
CA TRP A 520 -17.29 -12.76 91.73
C TRP A 520 -18.40 -13.69 92.23
N VAL A 521 -19.50 -13.80 91.46
CA VAL A 521 -20.69 -14.61 91.79
C VAL A 521 -20.46 -16.12 91.55
N SER A 522 -19.50 -16.48 90.70
CA SER A 522 -19.19 -17.87 90.34
C SER A 522 -17.68 -18.11 90.36
N ASN A 523 -17.26 -19.29 90.83
CA ASN A 523 -15.85 -19.71 90.88
C ASN A 523 -15.22 -20.01 89.51
N LYS A 524 -15.83 -19.55 88.40
CA LYS A 524 -15.33 -19.71 87.03
C LYS A 524 -15.08 -18.34 86.40
N PRO A 525 -13.95 -18.13 85.69
CA PRO A 525 -13.66 -16.87 85.02
C PRO A 525 -14.65 -16.64 83.85
N PRO A 526 -15.05 -15.38 83.56
CA PRO A 526 -15.88 -15.07 82.41
C PRO A 526 -15.17 -15.44 81.10
N SER A 527 -15.89 -16.04 80.16
CA SER A 527 -15.36 -16.61 78.91
C SER A 527 -14.94 -15.57 77.85
N GLN A 528 -15.11 -14.28 78.13
CA GLN A 528 -14.98 -13.19 77.15
C GLN A 528 -13.97 -12.09 77.54
N CYS A 529 -13.08 -12.33 78.50
CA CYS A 529 -12.06 -11.32 78.84
C CYS A 529 -10.85 -11.34 77.90
N THR A 530 -10.42 -10.16 77.47
CA THR A 530 -9.08 -9.94 76.92
C THR A 530 -7.97 -10.44 77.86
N SER A 531 -6.82 -10.80 77.28
CA SER A 531 -5.69 -11.40 78.02
C SER A 531 -5.20 -10.53 79.19
N GLU A 532 -5.29 -9.21 79.05
CA GLU A 532 -4.78 -8.27 80.04
C GLU A 532 -5.68 -8.19 81.28
N MET A 533 -7.00 -8.07 81.10
CA MET A 533 -7.94 -8.00 82.24
C MET A 533 -8.11 -9.33 82.99
N ARG A 534 -7.75 -10.44 82.36
CA ARG A 534 -7.73 -11.76 83.02
C ARG A 534 -6.77 -11.81 84.22
N THR A 535 -5.67 -11.06 84.15
CA THR A 535 -4.66 -10.98 85.23
C THR A 535 -5.23 -10.28 86.46
N ILE A 536 -6.00 -9.21 86.24
CA ILE A 536 -6.65 -8.43 87.29
C ILE A 536 -7.67 -9.30 88.02
N PHE A 537 -8.46 -10.09 87.29
CA PHE A 537 -9.42 -11.04 87.86
C PHE A 537 -8.78 -11.99 88.90
N PHE A 538 -7.67 -12.63 88.53
CA PHE A 538 -6.98 -13.58 89.41
C PHE A 538 -6.32 -12.91 90.62
N SER A 539 -5.79 -11.70 90.47
CA SER A 539 -5.16 -10.97 91.58
C SER A 539 -6.15 -10.60 92.69
N LEU A 540 -7.36 -10.12 92.35
CA LEU A 540 -8.40 -9.76 93.32
C LEU A 540 -8.87 -10.98 94.13
N GLN A 541 -9.05 -12.12 93.47
CA GLN A 541 -9.48 -13.35 94.15
C GLN A 541 -8.42 -13.91 95.11
N ARG A 542 -7.13 -13.76 94.78
CA ARG A 542 -6.02 -14.17 95.65
C ARG A 542 -5.90 -13.28 96.90
N LEU A 543 -6.18 -11.98 96.77
CA LEU A 543 -6.16 -11.04 97.90
C LEU A 543 -7.24 -11.37 98.94
N TYR A 544 -8.47 -11.61 98.48
CA TYR A 544 -9.59 -11.99 99.35
C TYR A 544 -9.30 -13.25 100.18
N THR A 545 -8.78 -14.30 99.52
CA THR A 545 -8.48 -15.58 100.18
C THR A 545 -7.36 -15.46 101.22
N ASN A 546 -6.35 -14.64 100.98
CA ASN A 546 -5.28 -14.36 101.95
C ASN A 546 -5.80 -13.62 103.19
N GLN A 547 -6.64 -12.60 103.01
CA GLN A 547 -7.16 -11.80 104.12
C GLN A 547 -8.06 -12.64 105.04
N ALA A 548 -8.91 -13.50 104.47
CA ALA A 548 -9.76 -14.42 105.25
C ALA A 548 -8.94 -15.42 106.09
N ASN A 549 -7.78 -15.86 105.61
CA ASN A 549 -6.88 -16.73 106.38
C ASN A 549 -6.18 -15.98 107.52
N HIS A 550 -5.79 -14.72 107.32
CA HIS A 550 -5.12 -13.91 108.35
C HIS A 550 -5.99 -13.68 109.58
N TRP A 551 -7.27 -13.34 109.38
CA TRP A 551 -8.23 -13.15 110.47
C TRP A 551 -8.45 -14.40 111.32
N ARG A 552 -8.47 -15.59 110.69
CA ARG A 552 -8.60 -16.87 111.39
C ARG A 552 -7.41 -17.14 112.33
N ASN A 553 -6.20 -16.80 111.91
CA ASN A 553 -4.99 -16.99 112.73
C ASN A 553 -4.89 -15.99 113.89
N LEU A 554 -5.30 -14.74 113.69
CA LEU A 554 -5.31 -13.73 114.76
C LEU A 554 -6.24 -14.13 115.91
N ARG A 555 -7.44 -14.62 115.58
CA ARG A 555 -8.41 -15.07 116.57
C ARG A 555 -7.86 -16.18 117.48
N SER A 556 -7.21 -17.19 116.91
CA SER A 556 -6.67 -18.29 117.70
C SER A 556 -5.53 -17.87 118.63
N SER A 557 -4.71 -16.90 118.23
CA SER A 557 -3.62 -16.38 119.07
C SER A 557 -4.12 -15.57 120.28
N LEU A 558 -5.19 -14.78 120.10
CA LEU A 558 -5.73 -13.92 121.16
C LEU A 558 -6.42 -14.71 122.28
N ASP A 559 -7.09 -15.81 121.95
CA ASP A 559 -7.71 -16.70 122.95
C ASP A 559 -6.67 -17.31 123.92
N ALA A 560 -5.47 -17.62 123.42
CA ALA A 560 -4.39 -18.16 124.23
C ALA A 560 -3.78 -17.14 125.20
N VAL A 561 -3.72 -15.85 124.81
CA VAL A 561 -3.18 -14.79 125.67
C VAL A 561 -4.16 -14.45 126.79
N SER A 562 -5.45 -14.36 126.49
CA SER A 562 -6.52 -14.05 127.46
C SER A 562 -6.50 -14.99 128.68
N THR A 563 -6.25 -16.29 128.45
CA THR A 563 -6.21 -17.29 129.51
C THR A 563 -5.05 -17.05 130.49
N LEU A 564 -3.88 -16.66 130.01
CA LEU A 564 -2.70 -16.37 130.85
C LEU A 564 -2.90 -15.15 131.75
N THR A 565 -3.51 -14.08 131.23
CA THR A 565 -3.69 -12.80 131.94
C THR A 565 -4.60 -12.96 133.17
N SER A 566 -5.67 -13.76 133.05
CA SER A 566 -6.60 -14.03 134.15
C SER A 566 -5.91 -14.69 135.36
N HIS A 567 -4.92 -15.56 135.12
CA HIS A 567 -4.21 -16.32 136.15
C HIS A 567 -3.25 -15.43 136.96
N LEU A 568 -2.60 -14.47 136.29
CA LEU A 568 -1.67 -13.51 136.87
C LEU A 568 -2.38 -12.55 137.86
N ARG A 569 -3.61 -12.14 137.52
CA ARG A 569 -4.43 -11.29 138.39
C ARG A 569 -4.83 -11.96 139.71
N GLN A 570 -5.21 -13.24 139.66
CA GLN A 570 -5.62 -13.98 140.87
C GLN A 570 -4.48 -14.14 141.88
N THR A 571 -3.25 -14.33 141.39
CA THR A 571 -2.06 -14.46 142.25
C THR A 571 -1.71 -13.13 142.92
N LEU A 572 -1.72 -12.03 142.19
CA LEU A 572 -1.47 -10.69 142.74
C LEU A 572 -2.48 -10.28 143.83
N ASN A 573 -3.77 -10.57 143.65
CA ASN A 573 -4.80 -10.27 144.66
C ASN A 573 -4.60 -11.01 146.00
N LYS A 574 -4.03 -12.23 145.97
CA LYS A 574 -3.75 -12.98 147.20
C LYS A 574 -2.61 -12.38 148.01
N VAL A 575 -1.60 -11.80 147.36
CA VAL A 575 -0.44 -11.17 148.03
C VAL A 575 -0.87 -9.92 148.79
N LYS A 576 -1.77 -9.11 148.21
CA LYS A 576 -2.28 -7.86 148.80
C LYS A 576 -2.92 -8.01 150.18
N ASN A 577 -3.55 -9.15 150.48
CA ASN A 577 -4.36 -9.33 151.70
C ASN A 577 -3.58 -9.91 152.90
N SER A 578 -2.24 -9.88 152.90
CA SER A 578 -1.41 -10.46 153.96
C SER A 578 -1.00 -9.44 155.04
N ARG A 579 -0.96 -9.87 156.31
CA ARG A 579 -0.87 -9.04 157.53
C ARG A 579 0.42 -8.23 157.81
N PRO A 580 1.59 -8.36 157.13
CA PRO A 580 2.75 -7.54 157.46
C PRO A 580 2.72 -6.10 156.90
N PHE A 581 1.78 -5.76 156.01
CA PHE A 581 1.76 -4.45 155.33
C PHE A 581 1.13 -3.30 156.15
N SER A 582 0.74 -3.53 157.40
CA SER A 582 0.18 -2.49 158.28
C SER A 582 1.17 -2.08 159.38
N PHE A 583 1.47 -0.78 159.48
CA PHE A 583 2.27 -0.14 160.54
C PHE A 583 3.80 -0.20 160.41
N THR A 584 4.34 0.43 159.37
CA THR A 584 5.41 1.44 159.48
C THR A 584 5.55 2.15 158.13
N GLU A 585 6.09 3.38 158.08
CA GLU A 585 6.14 4.21 156.85
C GLU A 585 6.74 3.52 155.60
N GLN A 586 7.52 2.46 155.76
CA GLN A 586 8.02 1.63 154.66
C GLN A 586 6.96 0.74 153.97
N SER A 587 5.79 0.49 154.58
CA SER A 587 4.76 -0.42 154.03
C SER A 587 3.81 0.24 153.01
N ARG A 588 3.87 1.56 152.84
CA ARG A 588 2.95 2.30 151.97
C ARG A 588 3.31 2.18 150.48
N THR A 589 4.61 2.13 150.17
CA THR A 589 5.13 2.02 148.79
C THR A 589 4.91 0.64 148.19
N GLU A 590 5.14 -0.42 148.95
CA GLU A 590 4.95 -1.79 148.48
C GLU A 590 3.46 -2.15 148.28
N GLY A 591 2.57 -1.64 149.13
CA GLY A 591 1.12 -1.77 148.95
C GLY A 591 0.60 -1.06 147.69
N MET A 592 1.12 0.13 147.38
CA MET A 592 0.81 0.85 146.14
C MET A 592 1.29 0.11 144.88
N LEU A 593 2.46 -0.53 144.92
CA LEU A 593 2.99 -1.28 143.77
C LEU A 593 2.13 -2.50 143.45
N ILE A 594 1.67 -3.24 144.46
CA ILE A 594 0.80 -4.41 144.25
C ILE A 594 -0.60 -3.97 143.78
N GLU A 595 -1.13 -2.88 144.30
CA GLU A 595 -2.42 -2.33 143.86
C GLU A 595 -2.35 -1.81 142.41
N GLY A 596 -1.23 -1.20 142.03
CA GLY A 596 -0.92 -0.85 140.63
C GLY A 596 -0.87 -2.08 139.72
N ALA A 597 -0.15 -3.14 140.12
CA ALA A 597 -0.04 -4.36 139.32
C ALA A 597 -1.38 -5.10 139.14
N ILE A 598 -2.26 -5.12 140.16
CA ILE A 598 -3.61 -5.70 140.05
C ILE A 598 -4.49 -4.87 139.12
N HIS A 599 -4.40 -3.54 139.20
CA HIS A 599 -5.14 -2.64 138.32
C HIS A 599 -4.71 -2.81 136.86
N GLU A 600 -3.41 -2.83 136.59
CA GLU A 600 -2.87 -3.06 135.24
C GLU A 600 -3.31 -4.41 134.68
N ALA A 601 -3.23 -5.50 135.45
CA ALA A 601 -3.69 -6.82 135.01
C ALA A 601 -5.20 -6.85 134.69
N THR A 602 -6.02 -6.08 135.44
CA THR A 602 -7.47 -5.97 135.20
C THR A 602 -7.77 -5.19 133.91
N VAL A 603 -7.07 -4.08 133.68
CA VAL A 603 -7.20 -3.27 132.47
C VAL A 603 -6.78 -4.08 131.24
N LEU A 604 -5.73 -4.90 131.35
CA LEU A 604 -5.21 -5.74 130.27
C LEU A 604 -6.22 -6.82 129.85
N GLU A 605 -6.86 -7.48 130.82
CA GLU A 605 -7.92 -8.47 130.57
C GLU A 605 -9.16 -7.85 129.88
N GLN A 606 -9.56 -6.66 130.33
CA GLN A 606 -10.70 -5.93 129.74
C GLN A 606 -10.41 -5.47 128.31
N GLN A 607 -9.20 -4.97 128.04
CA GLN A 607 -8.76 -4.63 126.69
C GLN A 607 -8.73 -5.85 125.78
N GLN A 608 -8.24 -7.00 126.26
CA GLN A 608 -8.18 -8.22 125.45
C GLN A 608 -9.57 -8.73 125.05
N GLN A 609 -10.55 -8.73 125.95
CA GLN A 609 -11.92 -9.13 125.60
C GLN A 609 -12.56 -8.19 124.57
N GLN A 610 -12.27 -6.88 124.66
CA GLN A 610 -12.74 -5.92 123.67
C GLN A 610 -12.11 -6.15 122.29
N VAL A 611 -10.80 -6.44 122.24
CA VAL A 611 -10.09 -6.78 121.00
C VAL A 611 -10.61 -8.08 120.41
N LEU A 612 -10.84 -9.12 121.23
CA LEU A 612 -11.37 -10.39 120.75
C LEU A 612 -12.74 -10.22 120.10
N LYS A 613 -13.62 -9.41 120.70
CA LYS A 613 -14.95 -9.12 120.12
C LYS A 613 -14.85 -8.40 118.78
N GLN A 614 -13.94 -7.42 118.65
CA GLN A 614 -13.68 -6.72 117.39
C GLN A 614 -13.13 -7.67 116.30
N VAL A 615 -12.24 -8.59 116.67
CA VAL A 615 -11.67 -9.58 115.72
C VAL A 615 -12.73 -10.57 115.24
N VAL A 616 -13.68 -10.97 116.11
CA VAL A 616 -14.78 -11.87 115.71
C VAL A 616 -15.74 -11.19 114.75
N GLU A 617 -16.14 -9.94 115.01
CA GLU A 617 -16.99 -9.16 114.09
C GLU A 617 -16.31 -8.92 112.73
N ALA A 618 -14.99 -8.64 112.74
CA ALA A 618 -14.21 -8.50 111.52
C ALA A 618 -14.14 -9.83 110.74
N ALA A 619 -13.94 -10.97 111.41
CA ALA A 619 -13.84 -12.27 110.76
C ALA A 619 -15.18 -12.79 110.17
N THR A 620 -16.32 -12.46 110.78
CA THR A 620 -17.65 -12.85 110.26
C THR A 620 -17.99 -12.20 108.91
N ASN A 621 -17.41 -11.03 108.61
CA ASN A 621 -17.57 -10.37 107.30
C ASN A 621 -16.78 -11.06 106.17
N PHE A 622 -15.85 -11.97 106.49
CA PHE A 622 -15.03 -12.71 105.52
C PHE A 622 -15.36 -14.21 105.44
N ALA A 623 -16.45 -14.65 106.08
CA ALA A 623 -16.91 -16.04 106.02
C ALA A 623 -17.79 -16.26 104.78
N PRO A 624 -17.51 -17.27 103.94
CA PRO A 624 -18.28 -17.51 102.72
C PRO A 624 -19.73 -17.92 103.05
N ALA A 625 -20.67 -17.20 102.43
CA ALA A 625 -22.12 -17.35 102.54
C ALA A 625 -22.65 -18.65 101.87
N SER A 626 -22.15 -19.83 102.26
CA SER A 626 -22.61 -21.12 101.73
C SER A 626 -23.89 -21.65 102.43
N ALA A 627 -24.70 -20.78 103.03
CA ALA A 627 -25.92 -21.16 103.76
C ALA A 627 -27.19 -20.41 103.31
N GLN A 628 -27.21 -19.83 102.11
CA GLN A 628 -28.42 -19.25 101.52
C GLN A 628 -28.55 -19.66 100.05
N MET A 629 -29.03 -20.89 99.82
CA MET A 629 -29.67 -21.25 98.55
C MET A 629 -31.19 -21.06 98.68
N PRO A 630 -31.81 -20.21 97.85
CA PRO A 630 -33.14 -20.47 97.35
C PRO A 630 -33.04 -21.05 95.93
N LYS A 631 -33.81 -22.11 95.73
CA LYS A 631 -33.99 -22.88 94.50
C LYS A 631 -34.56 -22.03 93.36
N VAL A 632 -33.98 -22.23 92.18
CA VAL A 632 -34.62 -22.51 90.87
C VAL A 632 -35.75 -21.57 90.40
N GLY A 633 -35.50 -20.91 89.27
CA GLY A 633 -36.51 -20.30 88.40
C GLY A 633 -36.03 -20.27 86.95
N ASP A 634 -36.45 -21.28 86.20
CA ASP A 634 -36.34 -21.50 84.76
C ASP A 634 -37.10 -20.41 83.94
N PRO A 635 -37.23 -20.50 82.60
CA PRO A 635 -36.35 -20.05 81.52
C PRO A 635 -37.00 -18.93 80.66
N SER A 636 -36.39 -18.67 79.50
CA SER A 636 -37.05 -18.21 78.27
C SER A 636 -37.44 -16.73 78.15
N ARG A 637 -36.63 -15.97 77.40
CA ARG A 637 -37.05 -15.31 76.15
C ARG A 637 -35.86 -14.71 75.42
N ALA A 638 -35.56 -15.31 74.28
CA ALA A 638 -34.73 -14.76 73.24
C ALA A 638 -35.44 -13.58 72.55
N ARG A 639 -34.70 -12.48 72.34
CA ARG A 639 -34.53 -11.84 71.04
C ARG A 639 -33.31 -10.93 71.06
#